data_AF-A0A6P0I2N4-F1
#
_entry.id   AF-A0A6P0I2N4-F1
#
_cell.length_a   1.000
_cell.length_b   1.000
_cell.length_c   1.000
_cell.angle_alpha   90.00
_cell.angle_beta   90.00
_cell.angle_gamma   90.00
#
_symmetry.space_group_name_H-M   'P 1'
#
loop_
_entity.id
_entity.type
_entity.pdbx_description
1 polymer ?
#
loop_
_entity_poly.entity_id
_entity_poly.type
_entity_poly.pdbx_seq_one_letter_code
_entity_poly.pdbx_strand_id
1 'polypeptide(L)'
;NAQITLNANSDISTGNISTSTGVSITSIQGNVKTGDVTANTSDNSIGNIDIASSGSIETGKLTTTGTTAGGNINLQAGDRITIGRINSSATPGNAGEVKLNAENAIEVISIQSEGGNSGGNVEITTGDTLRIRGTFLDQNQNIASISTAGEVVGGNIAISTGNTPFIVGDATINGSVGAITDGKLTISPDRSLPSSFQLKEVENSQSQNSESNETTSESTETTSESTETTSESNESTSTSETQENQPQPEESTPQNVTQPESTESSNSEENQTTTVTETQPELVEEPQNIEESQTQIPPEVDNEEPSNTNQDIQIVSPNPNDESNSPVLDNSEPTTPIAENTASSVSIIEQPTTPIAENTASSVSIIEQPTTPIAENIASSMSSSGEQIIPLVVENQNQNQTTLEFEQPNNSQLMIAENVETNILVEDTNSSSIPSVLEQTVAIENPAQGKSSQKPTPTIVVEESITTTTSEISRNDNYQINLTDTLSQIELNRGREFAGYFGKNITKKTVTAANIRNTLSSVEKIGIRPAIIYVSAQPNNLELQLFLPNGKPIVRSSGKTRDEVIEVAKKFTNQIRTPSQLNSDNYLQNAQKLHQWLIAPIAEELANHNINTIVFSMDKGLRTIPIAALHDGQQFLVEQYSLGLIPSFTLTDTSYVGLNGSQVLAMGASEFPGNTEQTPLPAVPVELKTIVNNLWPGQSFLNQGFTLENLKQQSSKEKFKIIHLATHGEFHPGGADNSYIQLWDTKLRLNQLRQLRLYNAQVELLVLSACTTAVGDEEAELGFAGLAVQAGVKSALASLWYVSDTGTLALMTEFYQNLSNRPIKAQALRQAQLAMLRGEVHLQDGHILRNGNKHLPLPQELARGGRRDLSHPYYWAAFTMIGSPW
;
A
#
# COMPACT_ATOMS: atom_id res chain seq x y z
N ASN A 1 -17.98 18.52 33.99
CA ASN A 1 -19.02 17.64 34.57
C ASN A 1 -20.39 18.31 34.45
N ALA A 2 -20.79 18.69 33.25
CA ALA A 2 -22.07 19.36 32.97
C ALA A 2 -22.41 19.16 31.49
N GLN A 3 -23.71 19.04 31.17
CA GLN A 3 -24.16 18.85 29.79
C GLN A 3 -23.83 20.09 28.97
N ILE A 4 -23.22 19.88 27.79
CA ILE A 4 -22.92 20.96 26.85
C ILE A 4 -24.04 20.97 25.81
N THR A 5 -24.84 22.03 25.80
CA THR A 5 -25.93 22.21 24.82
C THR A 5 -25.65 23.45 23.98
N LEU A 6 -25.54 23.28 22.66
CA LEU A 6 -25.27 24.35 21.69
C LEU A 6 -26.42 24.42 20.69
N ASN A 7 -27.26 25.46 20.79
CA ASN A 7 -28.41 25.66 19.90
C ASN A 7 -28.26 26.96 19.12
N ALA A 8 -28.40 26.91 17.80
CA ALA A 8 -28.34 28.09 16.94
C ALA A 8 -29.33 28.00 15.76
N ASN A 9 -29.78 29.15 15.29
CA ASN A 9 -30.62 29.23 14.09
C ASN A 9 -29.82 28.98 12.80
N SER A 10 -28.50 29.18 12.83
CA SER A 10 -27.59 29.07 11.68
C SER A 10 -26.34 28.26 12.08
N ASP A 11 -25.24 28.38 11.34
CA ASP A 11 -24.03 27.58 11.50
C ASP A 11 -23.49 27.56 12.94
N ILE A 12 -23.10 26.38 13.42
CA ILE A 12 -22.34 26.17 14.66
C ILE A 12 -20.94 25.70 14.27
N SER A 13 -19.92 26.45 14.68
CA SER A 13 -18.51 26.10 14.46
C SER A 13 -17.75 26.12 15.78
N THR A 14 -17.11 24.99 16.14
CA THR A 14 -16.34 24.86 17.38
C THR A 14 -15.01 24.12 17.16
N GLY A 15 -14.07 24.29 18.10
CA GLY A 15 -12.97 23.36 18.28
C GLY A 15 -13.43 22.04 18.93
N ASN A 16 -12.51 21.40 19.65
CA ASN A 16 -12.81 20.18 20.41
C ASN A 16 -13.76 20.45 21.59
N ILE A 17 -14.65 19.50 21.88
CA ILE A 17 -15.62 19.55 22.99
C ILE A 17 -15.35 18.35 23.90
N SER A 18 -15.23 18.58 25.22
CA SER A 18 -15.01 17.51 26.20
C SER A 18 -15.84 17.73 27.48
N THR A 19 -16.58 16.72 27.91
CA THR A 19 -17.34 16.71 29.17
C THR A 19 -17.60 15.28 29.68
N SER A 20 -18.10 15.14 30.90
CA SER A 20 -18.40 13.83 31.51
C SER A 20 -19.84 13.35 31.34
N THR A 21 -20.77 14.20 30.87
CA THR A 21 -22.23 13.92 31.00
C THR A 21 -23.02 13.91 29.70
N GLY A 22 -22.49 14.44 28.61
CA GLY A 22 -23.15 14.47 27.31
C GLY A 22 -23.07 15.82 26.59
N VAL A 23 -23.17 15.74 25.26
CA VAL A 23 -23.09 16.88 24.33
C VAL A 23 -24.32 16.85 23.43
N SER A 24 -25.00 17.98 23.31
CA SER A 24 -26.14 18.18 22.41
C SER A 24 -25.91 19.41 21.53
N ILE A 25 -26.01 19.28 20.21
CA ILE A 25 -25.78 20.37 19.25
C ILE A 25 -26.93 20.40 18.25
N THR A 26 -27.58 21.55 18.09
CA THR A 26 -28.70 21.73 17.15
C THR A 26 -28.52 23.00 16.32
N SER A 27 -28.30 22.86 15.01
CA SER A 27 -28.38 23.95 14.03
C SER A 27 -29.67 23.84 13.21
N ILE A 28 -30.55 24.84 13.34
CA ILE A 28 -31.93 24.77 12.80
C ILE A 28 -31.99 25.07 11.29
N GLN A 29 -31.10 25.92 10.76
CA GLN A 29 -31.07 26.30 9.33
C GLN A 29 -29.65 26.27 8.73
N GLY A 30 -28.67 25.75 9.47
CA GLY A 30 -27.25 25.75 9.08
C GLY A 30 -26.55 24.41 9.28
N ASN A 31 -25.22 24.50 9.28
CA ASN A 31 -24.28 23.39 9.39
C ASN A 31 -23.73 23.27 10.83
N VAL A 32 -23.25 22.08 11.19
CA VAL A 32 -22.45 21.88 12.40
C VAL A 32 -21.04 21.48 12.00
N LYS A 33 -20.03 22.25 12.42
CA LYS A 33 -18.61 21.91 12.31
C LYS A 33 -17.98 21.85 13.70
N THR A 34 -17.35 20.74 14.04
CA THR A 34 -16.68 20.54 15.33
C THR A 34 -15.32 19.88 15.17
N GLY A 35 -14.44 20.02 16.17
CA GLY A 35 -13.27 19.17 16.32
C GLY A 35 -13.62 17.79 16.87
N ASP A 36 -12.77 17.24 17.73
CA ASP A 36 -13.11 16.01 18.47
C ASP A 36 -14.19 16.28 19.53
N VAL A 37 -15.18 15.39 19.65
CA VAL A 37 -16.24 15.45 20.66
C VAL A 37 -16.14 14.24 21.59
N THR A 38 -16.01 14.50 22.89
CA THR A 38 -15.75 13.49 23.94
C THR A 38 -16.72 13.68 25.10
N ALA A 39 -17.51 12.67 25.42
CA ALA A 39 -18.58 12.75 26.44
C ALA A 39 -18.35 11.83 27.66
N ASN A 40 -17.10 11.48 27.94
CA ASN A 40 -16.70 10.42 28.86
C ASN A 40 -15.37 10.73 29.59
N THR A 41 -15.39 11.63 30.58
CA THR A 41 -14.18 12.02 31.35
C THR A 41 -14.10 11.44 32.77
N SER A 42 -14.91 10.44 33.13
CA SER A 42 -14.74 9.65 34.35
C SER A 42 -15.48 8.31 34.29
N ASP A 43 -14.95 7.29 34.97
CA ASP A 43 -15.27 5.86 34.78
C ASP A 43 -16.76 5.47 34.92
N ASN A 44 -17.52 6.28 35.66
CA ASN A 44 -18.95 6.09 35.97
C ASN A 44 -19.86 7.17 35.34
N SER A 45 -19.32 8.12 34.56
CA SER A 45 -20.06 9.23 33.97
C SER A 45 -19.95 9.14 32.45
N ILE A 46 -21.02 8.59 31.85
CA ILE A 46 -21.09 8.22 30.44
C ILE A 46 -22.17 9.10 29.80
N GLY A 47 -21.75 9.95 28.85
CA GLY A 47 -22.63 10.88 28.15
C GLY A 47 -22.89 10.49 26.70
N ASN A 48 -24.07 10.84 26.20
CA ASN A 48 -24.40 10.74 24.78
C ASN A 48 -23.80 11.91 23.98
N ILE A 49 -23.68 11.73 22.67
CA ILE A 49 -23.40 12.81 21.70
C ILE A 49 -24.57 12.86 20.71
N ASP A 50 -25.39 13.89 20.83
CA ASP A 50 -26.58 14.11 20.00
C ASP A 50 -26.36 15.36 19.12
N ILE A 51 -26.29 15.21 17.80
CA ILE A 51 -26.00 16.33 16.87
C ILE A 51 -27.03 16.36 15.74
N ALA A 52 -27.76 17.47 15.62
CA ALA A 52 -28.75 17.72 14.58
C ALA A 52 -28.39 18.98 13.78
N SER A 53 -28.51 18.90 12.45
CA SER A 53 -28.28 20.02 11.52
C SER A 53 -29.22 19.90 10.33
N SER A 54 -29.84 21.00 9.90
CA SER A 54 -30.57 21.02 8.62
C SER A 54 -29.63 21.03 7.41
N GLY A 55 -28.38 21.46 7.59
CA GLY A 55 -27.30 21.38 6.60
C GLY A 55 -26.40 20.16 6.82
N SER A 56 -25.10 20.36 6.60
CA SER A 56 -24.07 19.34 6.80
C SER A 56 -23.60 19.24 8.26
N ILE A 57 -23.14 18.05 8.66
CA ILE A 57 -22.39 17.79 9.90
C ILE A 57 -20.95 17.40 9.53
N GLU A 58 -19.96 18.10 10.07
CA GLU A 58 -18.54 17.78 9.98
C GLU A 58 -17.91 17.69 11.38
N THR A 59 -17.33 16.54 11.74
CA THR A 59 -16.75 16.31 13.08
C THR A 59 -15.42 15.56 13.02
N GLY A 60 -14.61 15.71 14.06
CA GLY A 60 -13.40 14.92 14.30
C GLY A 60 -13.73 13.52 14.81
N LYS A 61 -13.03 13.08 15.86
CA LYS A 61 -13.35 11.85 16.59
C LYS A 61 -14.58 12.05 17.48
N LEU A 62 -15.53 11.12 17.45
CA LEU A 62 -16.63 11.05 18.40
C LEU A 62 -16.35 9.93 19.43
N THR A 63 -16.37 10.26 20.72
CA THR A 63 -15.99 9.32 21.80
C THR A 63 -16.98 9.34 22.97
N THR A 64 -17.46 8.16 23.36
CA THR A 64 -18.41 7.97 24.48
C THR A 64 -18.09 6.73 25.34
N THR A 65 -16.84 6.25 25.31
CA THR A 65 -16.45 4.96 25.91
C THR A 65 -16.48 4.94 27.44
N GLY A 66 -16.86 3.82 28.05
CA GLY A 66 -16.92 3.68 29.51
C GLY A 66 -16.56 2.28 30.02
N THR A 67 -16.61 2.09 31.34
CA THR A 67 -16.29 0.80 31.98
C THR A 67 -17.49 -0.13 32.08
N THR A 68 -18.66 0.42 32.39
CA THR A 68 -19.93 -0.31 32.59
C THR A 68 -20.88 -0.20 31.41
N ALA A 69 -20.89 0.95 30.73
CA ALA A 69 -21.57 1.14 29.45
C ALA A 69 -20.84 2.19 28.58
N GLY A 70 -21.12 2.18 27.28
CA GLY A 70 -20.78 3.27 26.36
C GLY A 70 -21.99 4.18 26.12
N GLY A 71 -21.76 5.46 25.84
CA GLY A 71 -22.81 6.43 25.55
C GLY A 71 -23.25 6.39 24.09
N ASN A 72 -24.51 6.74 23.82
CA ASN A 72 -25.04 6.70 22.46
C ASN A 72 -24.55 7.90 21.63
N ILE A 73 -24.42 7.71 20.32
CA ILE A 73 -23.96 8.72 19.36
C ILE A 73 -25.00 8.84 18.24
N ASN A 74 -25.79 9.91 18.24
CA ASN A 74 -26.94 10.11 17.33
C ASN A 74 -26.72 11.37 16.47
N LEU A 75 -26.52 11.20 15.17
CA LEU A 75 -26.30 12.30 14.21
C LEU A 75 -27.41 12.35 13.14
N GLN A 76 -27.98 13.54 12.93
CA GLN A 76 -28.99 13.82 11.90
C GLN A 76 -28.60 15.05 11.07
N ALA A 77 -28.28 14.86 9.80
CA ALA A 77 -28.04 15.93 8.82
C ALA A 77 -29.18 16.02 7.79
N GLY A 78 -29.41 17.22 7.26
CA GLY A 78 -30.26 17.47 6.08
C GLY A 78 -29.49 17.54 4.76
N ASP A 79 -28.17 17.37 4.79
CA ASP A 79 -27.34 17.17 3.60
C ASP A 79 -26.40 15.97 3.78
N ARG A 80 -25.23 16.17 4.39
CA ARG A 80 -24.21 15.13 4.54
C ARG A 80 -23.65 15.04 5.95
N ILE A 81 -23.10 13.88 6.29
CA ILE A 81 -22.29 13.65 7.49
C ILE A 81 -20.85 13.34 7.05
N THR A 82 -19.87 14.00 7.66
CA THR A 82 -18.44 13.69 7.54
C THR A 82 -17.84 13.58 8.94
N ILE A 83 -17.32 12.41 9.30
CA ILE A 83 -16.79 12.11 10.65
C ILE A 83 -15.38 11.54 10.55
N GLY A 84 -14.55 11.82 11.56
CA GLY A 84 -13.35 11.06 11.86
C GLY A 84 -13.67 9.62 12.30
N ARG A 85 -13.25 9.24 13.52
CA ARG A 85 -13.51 7.89 14.08
C ARG A 85 -14.63 7.96 15.11
N ILE A 86 -15.56 7.02 15.07
CA ILE A 86 -16.58 6.83 16.12
C ILE A 86 -16.12 5.72 17.05
N ASN A 87 -16.13 5.97 18.37
CA ASN A 87 -15.93 4.93 19.37
C ASN A 87 -16.87 5.11 20.57
N SER A 88 -17.79 4.16 20.73
CA SER A 88 -18.74 4.01 21.83
C SER A 88 -18.55 2.69 22.61
N SER A 89 -17.37 2.07 22.50
CA SER A 89 -17.04 0.79 23.17
C SER A 89 -17.11 0.86 24.71
N ALA A 90 -17.29 -0.29 25.35
CA ALA A 90 -17.17 -0.40 26.79
C ALA A 90 -16.58 -1.75 27.21
N THR A 91 -15.64 -1.73 28.15
CA THR A 91 -14.97 -2.96 28.62
C THR A 91 -14.79 -2.88 30.14
N PRO A 92 -15.36 -3.82 30.92
CA PRO A 92 -16.15 -5.00 30.51
C PRO A 92 -17.62 -4.70 30.14
N GLY A 93 -18.03 -3.44 29.99
CA GLY A 93 -19.44 -3.04 29.83
C GLY A 93 -20.17 -3.40 28.52
N ASN A 94 -21.36 -2.82 28.36
CA ASN A 94 -22.13 -2.84 27.10
C ASN A 94 -21.80 -1.61 26.25
N ALA A 95 -21.54 -1.75 24.96
CA ALA A 95 -21.25 -0.58 24.12
C ALA A 95 -22.49 0.28 23.79
N GLY A 96 -22.25 1.56 23.49
CA GLY A 96 -23.28 2.53 23.16
C GLY A 96 -23.72 2.47 21.70
N GLU A 97 -25.00 2.73 21.47
CA GLU A 97 -25.61 2.71 20.13
C GLU A 97 -25.10 3.87 19.25
N VAL A 98 -24.91 3.61 17.95
CA VAL A 98 -24.50 4.62 16.96
C VAL A 98 -25.58 4.73 15.89
N LYS A 99 -26.17 5.92 15.75
CA LYS A 99 -27.20 6.24 14.75
C LYS A 99 -26.73 7.40 13.87
N LEU A 100 -26.63 7.17 12.57
CA LEU A 100 -26.21 8.17 11.58
C LEU A 100 -27.28 8.29 10.49
N ASN A 101 -27.86 9.49 10.30
CA ASN A 101 -28.84 9.76 9.25
C ASN A 101 -28.48 11.05 8.48
N ALA A 102 -28.44 10.99 7.15
CA ALA A 102 -28.18 12.14 6.29
C ALA A 102 -28.91 12.01 4.95
N GLU A 103 -29.60 13.07 4.49
CA GLU A 103 -30.40 13.01 3.25
C GLU A 103 -29.58 12.59 2.01
N ASN A 104 -28.34 13.05 1.87
CA ASN A 104 -27.49 12.72 0.71
C ASN A 104 -26.44 11.65 1.03
N ALA A 105 -25.40 11.97 1.82
CA ALA A 105 -24.23 11.09 1.94
C ALA A 105 -23.60 11.07 3.34
N ILE A 106 -22.92 9.96 3.66
CA ILE A 106 -22.21 9.75 4.93
C ILE A 106 -20.77 9.29 4.65
N GLU A 107 -19.78 10.00 5.17
CA GLU A 107 -18.38 9.62 5.17
C GLU A 107 -17.87 9.48 6.61
N VAL A 108 -17.21 8.36 6.94
CA VAL A 108 -16.67 8.09 8.27
C VAL A 108 -15.39 7.26 8.16
N ILE A 109 -14.43 7.43 9.06
CA ILE A 109 -13.19 6.64 9.03
C ILE A 109 -13.44 5.22 9.56
N SER A 110 -14.04 5.07 10.75
CA SER A 110 -14.41 3.75 11.30
C SER A 110 -15.43 3.88 12.43
N ILE A 111 -16.19 2.81 12.70
CA ILE A 111 -17.15 2.74 13.81
C ILE A 111 -16.83 1.57 14.74
N GLN A 112 -16.57 1.86 16.02
CA GLN A 112 -16.25 0.88 17.05
C GLN A 112 -17.31 0.96 18.17
N SER A 113 -18.17 -0.05 18.27
CA SER A 113 -19.20 -0.19 19.31
C SER A 113 -19.10 -1.57 19.98
N GLU A 114 -17.91 -1.83 20.54
CA GLU A 114 -17.51 -3.15 21.06
C GLU A 114 -17.68 -3.26 22.58
N GLY A 115 -18.28 -4.35 23.04
CA GLY A 115 -18.63 -4.58 24.44
C GLY A 115 -17.94 -5.77 25.07
N GLY A 116 -17.44 -5.61 26.30
CA GLY A 116 -17.04 -6.75 27.13
C GLY A 116 -18.23 -7.63 27.58
N ASN A 117 -19.47 -7.17 27.39
CA ASN A 117 -20.68 -7.97 27.52
C ASN A 117 -21.47 -8.01 26.20
N SER A 118 -22.24 -6.97 25.90
CA SER A 118 -22.96 -6.78 24.63
C SER A 118 -22.30 -5.70 23.79
N GLY A 119 -22.08 -5.98 22.50
CA GLY A 119 -21.86 -4.93 21.52
C GLY A 119 -23.09 -4.03 21.37
N GLY A 120 -22.89 -2.80 20.88
CA GLY A 120 -23.95 -1.82 20.66
C GLY A 120 -24.43 -1.83 19.21
N ASN A 121 -25.67 -1.40 18.96
CA ASN A 121 -26.18 -1.35 17.60
C ASN A 121 -25.51 -0.22 16.78
N VAL A 122 -25.38 -0.45 15.47
CA VAL A 122 -24.99 0.56 14.49
C VAL A 122 -26.09 0.63 13.43
N GLU A 123 -26.74 1.78 13.32
CA GLU A 123 -27.79 2.05 12.33
C GLU A 123 -27.39 3.25 11.47
N ILE A 124 -27.34 3.04 10.14
CA ILE A 124 -26.88 4.06 9.19
C ILE A 124 -27.88 4.17 8.05
N THR A 125 -28.48 5.35 7.88
CA THR A 125 -29.45 5.66 6.81
C THR A 125 -28.96 6.84 5.97
N THR A 126 -28.96 6.70 4.65
CA THR A 126 -28.66 7.84 3.74
C THR A 126 -29.25 7.68 2.35
N GLY A 127 -29.58 8.77 1.66
CA GLY A 127 -30.30 8.74 0.38
C GLY A 127 -29.46 8.43 -0.86
N ASP A 128 -28.14 8.58 -0.80
CA ASP A 128 -27.20 8.22 -1.87
C ASP A 128 -26.09 7.26 -1.37
N THR A 129 -25.02 7.76 -0.74
CA THR A 129 -23.78 6.98 -0.53
C THR A 129 -23.22 7.01 0.89
N LEU A 130 -22.79 5.83 1.38
CA LEU A 130 -22.02 5.63 2.60
C LEU A 130 -20.59 5.18 2.25
N ARG A 131 -19.57 5.88 2.74
CA ARG A 131 -18.15 5.52 2.53
C ARG A 131 -17.39 5.42 3.85
N ILE A 132 -17.02 4.21 4.24
CA ILE A 132 -16.26 3.92 5.47
C ILE A 132 -14.79 3.68 5.13
N ARG A 133 -13.96 4.71 5.30
CA ARG A 133 -12.67 4.88 4.60
C ARG A 133 -11.44 4.33 5.31
N GLY A 134 -11.56 3.83 6.54
CA GLY A 134 -10.47 3.31 7.34
C GLY A 134 -10.86 2.09 8.15
N THR A 135 -9.90 1.58 8.93
CA THR A 135 -10.03 0.32 9.67
C THR A 135 -9.37 0.39 11.05
N PHE A 136 -9.73 -0.55 11.92
CA PHE A 136 -9.09 -0.85 13.20
C PHE A 136 -8.96 -2.37 13.36
N LEU A 137 -8.24 -2.80 14.39
CA LEU A 137 -8.31 -4.17 14.88
C LEU A 137 -9.49 -4.25 15.85
N ASP A 138 -10.46 -5.11 15.54
CA ASP A 138 -11.60 -5.42 16.42
C ASP A 138 -11.12 -6.24 17.65
N GLN A 139 -12.00 -6.49 18.62
CA GLN A 139 -11.64 -7.25 19.83
C GLN A 139 -11.22 -8.71 19.56
N ASN A 140 -11.54 -9.23 18.36
CA ASN A 140 -11.16 -10.55 17.85
C ASN A 140 -9.93 -10.50 16.91
N GLN A 141 -9.26 -9.34 16.80
CA GLN A 141 -8.11 -9.04 15.92
C GLN A 141 -8.40 -9.06 14.40
N ASN A 142 -9.66 -8.94 13.97
CA ASN A 142 -10.04 -8.74 12.57
C ASN A 142 -9.80 -7.28 12.15
N ILE A 143 -9.50 -7.05 10.86
CA ILE A 143 -9.39 -5.70 10.28
C ILE A 143 -10.79 -5.20 9.90
N ALA A 144 -11.45 -4.53 10.84
CA ALA A 144 -12.83 -4.05 10.72
C ALA A 144 -12.92 -2.57 10.34
N SER A 145 -13.94 -2.21 9.57
CA SER A 145 -14.42 -0.82 9.37
C SER A 145 -15.61 -0.51 10.28
N ILE A 146 -16.47 -1.50 10.55
CA ILE A 146 -17.45 -1.50 11.65
C ILE A 146 -17.25 -2.77 12.47
N SER A 147 -17.15 -2.63 13.79
CA SER A 147 -17.30 -3.73 14.74
C SER A 147 -18.35 -3.37 15.80
N THR A 148 -19.30 -4.28 15.98
CA THR A 148 -20.29 -4.31 17.07
C THR A 148 -20.10 -5.57 17.92
N ALA A 149 -18.86 -6.05 18.03
CA ALA A 149 -18.53 -7.28 18.75
C ALA A 149 -18.90 -7.22 20.24
N GLY A 150 -19.37 -8.35 20.78
CA GLY A 150 -19.58 -8.55 22.21
C GLY A 150 -19.08 -9.91 22.66
N GLU A 151 -18.52 -10.03 23.88
CA GLU A 151 -18.10 -11.34 24.42
C GLU A 151 -19.30 -12.29 24.62
N VAL A 152 -20.49 -11.75 24.90
CA VAL A 152 -21.72 -12.52 25.09
C VAL A 152 -22.63 -12.45 23.84
N VAL A 153 -22.98 -11.25 23.37
CA VAL A 153 -23.88 -11.02 22.22
C VAL A 153 -23.38 -9.88 21.34
N GLY A 154 -23.44 -10.06 20.03
CA GLY A 154 -23.10 -9.03 19.05
C GLY A 154 -24.21 -7.98 18.87
N GLY A 155 -23.83 -6.71 18.71
CA GLY A 155 -24.77 -5.64 18.36
C GLY A 155 -25.19 -5.70 16.89
N ASN A 156 -26.41 -5.29 16.57
CA ASN A 156 -26.94 -5.34 15.19
C ASN A 156 -26.28 -4.25 14.33
N ILE A 157 -25.97 -4.54 13.06
CA ILE A 157 -25.51 -3.55 12.09
C ILE A 157 -26.54 -3.42 10.97
N ALA A 158 -27.29 -2.32 10.94
CA ALA A 158 -28.26 -1.99 9.91
C ALA A 158 -27.71 -0.86 9.03
N ILE A 159 -27.67 -1.07 7.71
CA ILE A 159 -27.23 -0.07 6.74
C ILE A 159 -28.28 0.04 5.64
N SER A 160 -28.72 1.27 5.35
CA SER A 160 -29.62 1.60 4.26
C SER A 160 -29.11 2.82 3.50
N THR A 161 -28.70 2.64 2.25
CA THR A 161 -28.19 3.68 1.36
C THR A 161 -29.15 3.94 0.20
N GLY A 162 -28.78 4.87 -0.69
CA GLY A 162 -29.42 5.02 -1.99
C GLY A 162 -29.24 3.80 -2.89
N ASN A 163 -29.72 3.91 -4.14
CA ASN A 163 -29.82 2.80 -5.10
C ASN A 163 -28.49 2.08 -5.49
N THR A 164 -27.34 2.59 -5.05
CA THR A 164 -26.03 1.95 -5.28
C THR A 164 -25.82 0.78 -4.29
N PRO A 165 -25.45 -0.44 -4.74
CA PRO A 165 -25.08 -1.53 -3.84
C PRO A 165 -23.94 -1.15 -2.89
N PHE A 166 -23.95 -1.65 -1.65
CA PHE A 166 -22.90 -1.37 -0.66
C PHE A 166 -21.81 -2.45 -0.73
N ILE A 167 -20.54 -2.05 -0.91
CA ILE A 167 -19.43 -3.00 -1.13
C ILE A 167 -18.47 -3.02 0.06
N VAL A 168 -18.44 -4.14 0.78
CA VAL A 168 -17.39 -4.40 1.76
C VAL A 168 -16.09 -4.71 1.01
N GLY A 169 -15.01 -3.98 1.31
CA GLY A 169 -13.73 -4.01 0.60
C GLY A 169 -13.54 -2.91 -0.46
N ASP A 170 -14.54 -2.07 -0.73
CA ASP A 170 -14.44 -0.96 -1.69
C ASP A 170 -15.30 0.26 -1.28
N ALA A 171 -14.69 1.20 -0.55
CA ALA A 171 -15.32 2.47 -0.15
C ALA A 171 -15.17 3.60 -1.19
N THR A 172 -14.93 3.30 -2.48
CA THR A 172 -14.75 4.36 -3.50
C THR A 172 -16.05 5.08 -3.86
N ILE A 173 -17.18 4.38 -3.86
CA ILE A 173 -18.51 4.94 -4.19
C ILE A 173 -19.49 4.69 -3.04
N ASN A 174 -19.82 3.43 -2.75
CA ASN A 174 -20.67 3.02 -1.64
C ASN A 174 -20.11 1.74 -1.01
N GLY A 175 -19.61 1.79 0.23
CA GLY A 175 -18.90 0.66 0.81
C GLY A 175 -17.98 0.96 1.99
N SER A 176 -17.25 -0.06 2.43
CA SER A 176 -16.25 0.00 3.52
C SER A 176 -14.90 -0.54 3.07
N VAL A 177 -13.79 -0.09 3.69
CA VAL A 177 -12.44 -0.58 3.35
C VAL A 177 -12.13 -1.92 4.02
N GLY A 178 -12.52 -2.08 5.28
CA GLY A 178 -12.40 -3.33 6.05
C GLY A 178 -13.73 -4.05 6.23
N ALA A 179 -13.68 -5.11 7.04
CA ALA A 179 -14.84 -5.96 7.33
C ALA A 179 -15.95 -5.23 8.11
N ILE A 180 -17.14 -5.82 8.09
CA ILE A 180 -18.28 -5.45 8.95
C ILE A 180 -18.62 -6.67 9.80
N THR A 181 -18.64 -6.55 11.13
CA THR A 181 -18.78 -7.71 12.02
C THR A 181 -19.53 -7.40 13.31
N ASP A 182 -20.34 -8.36 13.75
CA ASP A 182 -20.97 -8.39 15.09
C ASP A 182 -20.14 -9.21 16.11
N GLY A 183 -18.90 -9.56 15.75
CA GLY A 183 -17.99 -10.38 16.53
C GLY A 183 -18.14 -11.89 16.29
N LYS A 184 -19.22 -12.37 15.65
CA LYS A 184 -19.45 -13.79 15.35
C LYS A 184 -19.75 -14.02 13.87
N LEU A 185 -20.56 -13.17 13.25
CA LEU A 185 -20.73 -13.04 11.82
C LEU A 185 -19.83 -11.91 11.32
N THR A 186 -18.98 -12.23 10.35
CA THR A 186 -18.07 -11.26 9.70
C THR A 186 -18.33 -11.24 8.21
N ILE A 187 -18.82 -10.10 7.71
CA ILE A 187 -18.80 -9.80 6.28
C ILE A 187 -17.38 -9.32 5.96
N SER A 188 -16.58 -10.23 5.38
CA SER A 188 -15.25 -9.92 4.86
C SER A 188 -15.32 -9.02 3.60
N PRO A 189 -14.19 -8.37 3.23
CA PRO A 189 -14.02 -7.76 1.91
C PRO A 189 -14.42 -8.65 0.72
N ASP A 190 -14.69 -7.99 -0.41
CA ASP A 190 -15.20 -8.58 -1.66
C ASP A 190 -16.66 -9.09 -1.57
N ARG A 191 -17.46 -8.49 -0.69
CA ARG A 191 -18.91 -8.71 -0.59
C ARG A 191 -19.68 -7.46 -1.04
N SER A 192 -20.30 -7.54 -2.21
CA SER A 192 -21.38 -6.64 -2.60
C SER A 192 -22.65 -7.05 -1.86
N LEU A 193 -23.31 -6.08 -1.23
CA LEU A 193 -24.57 -6.22 -0.50
C LEU A 193 -25.63 -5.35 -1.19
N PRO A 194 -26.94 -5.66 -1.04
CA PRO A 194 -27.99 -4.73 -1.45
C PRO A 194 -27.85 -3.38 -0.73
N SER A 195 -28.44 -2.33 -1.29
CA SER A 195 -28.43 -0.98 -0.71
C SER A 195 -29.01 -0.91 0.70
N SER A 196 -29.91 -1.83 1.06
CA SER A 196 -30.42 -1.99 2.43
C SER A 196 -30.17 -3.41 2.92
N PHE A 197 -29.46 -3.56 4.05
CA PHE A 197 -29.18 -4.85 4.68
C PHE A 197 -29.07 -4.73 6.21
N GLN A 198 -29.19 -5.88 6.90
CA GLN A 198 -28.93 -6.00 8.33
C GLN A 198 -28.03 -7.20 8.60
N LEU A 199 -26.99 -7.01 9.42
CA LEU A 199 -26.19 -8.06 10.04
C LEU A 199 -26.65 -8.23 11.48
N LYS A 200 -26.97 -9.47 11.87
CA LYS A 200 -27.50 -9.82 13.18
C LYS A 200 -27.22 -11.28 13.52
N GLU A 201 -26.74 -11.52 14.74
CA GLU A 201 -26.71 -12.86 15.34
C GLU A 201 -28.14 -13.40 15.58
N VAL A 202 -28.39 -14.64 15.14
CA VAL A 202 -29.63 -15.38 15.43
C VAL A 202 -29.39 -16.29 16.62
N GLU A 203 -29.97 -15.95 17.79
CA GLU A 203 -29.86 -16.76 19.00
C GLU A 203 -30.53 -18.14 18.82
N ASN A 204 -29.74 -19.20 18.98
CA ASN A 204 -30.17 -20.57 18.78
C ASN A 204 -30.94 -21.13 19.99
N SER A 205 -32.18 -20.67 20.18
CA SER A 205 -33.10 -21.13 21.21
C SER A 205 -33.73 -22.50 20.88
N GLN A 206 -33.83 -23.40 21.86
CA GLN A 206 -34.29 -24.77 21.63
C GLN A 206 -35.82 -24.91 21.60
N SER A 207 -36.34 -25.23 20.41
CA SER A 207 -37.52 -26.08 20.12
C SER A 207 -38.81 -25.92 20.96
N GLN A 208 -39.90 -25.53 20.29
CA GLN A 208 -41.09 -26.40 20.17
C GLN A 208 -41.75 -26.26 18.79
N ASN A 209 -42.50 -27.29 18.38
CA ASN A 209 -43.25 -27.34 17.12
C ASN A 209 -44.44 -26.36 17.11
N SER A 210 -44.81 -25.87 15.92
CA SER A 210 -46.11 -26.19 15.29
C SER A 210 -46.13 -25.80 13.80
N GLU A 211 -47.11 -26.36 13.08
CA GLU A 211 -47.38 -26.24 11.63
C GLU A 211 -47.91 -24.83 11.27
N SER A 212 -48.12 -24.42 10.01
CA SER A 212 -48.31 -25.16 8.75
C SER A 212 -47.93 -24.33 7.49
N ASN A 213 -47.72 -25.01 6.36
CA ASN A 213 -47.68 -24.36 5.04
C ASN A 213 -49.09 -23.95 4.58
N GLU A 214 -49.22 -22.79 3.92
CA GLU A 214 -50.12 -22.65 2.78
C GLU A 214 -49.31 -22.77 1.48
N THR A 215 -49.88 -23.37 0.44
CA THR A 215 -49.21 -23.53 -0.86
C THR A 215 -50.22 -23.30 -1.98
N THR A 216 -50.01 -22.25 -2.78
CA THR A 216 -50.77 -22.02 -4.01
C THR A 216 -50.21 -22.85 -5.15
N SER A 217 -50.87 -23.99 -5.34
CA SER A 217 -50.79 -24.95 -6.43
C SER A 217 -50.35 -24.43 -7.81
N GLU A 218 -49.54 -25.23 -8.51
CA GLU A 218 -49.86 -25.58 -9.90
C GLU A 218 -49.92 -27.12 -10.03
N SER A 219 -50.65 -27.63 -11.02
CA SER A 219 -51.34 -28.92 -10.93
C SER A 219 -50.75 -30.05 -11.79
N THR A 220 -50.95 -31.30 -11.33
CA THR A 220 -51.30 -32.41 -12.23
C THR A 220 -52.02 -33.52 -11.47
N GLU A 221 -52.78 -34.35 -12.20
CA GLU A 221 -53.69 -35.39 -11.71
C GLU A 221 -52.90 -36.62 -11.17
N THR A 222 -53.36 -37.41 -10.20
CA THR A 222 -54.50 -38.34 -10.40
C THR A 222 -54.98 -39.03 -9.09
N THR A 223 -56.31 -39.22 -8.97
CA THR A 223 -57.03 -40.35 -8.31
C THR A 223 -56.53 -40.93 -6.96
N SER A 224 -57.27 -40.71 -5.86
CA SER A 224 -58.40 -41.58 -5.42
C SER A 224 -58.61 -41.77 -3.91
N GLU A 225 -59.90 -41.96 -3.58
CA GLU A 225 -60.50 -42.67 -2.42
C GLU A 225 -60.28 -42.16 -0.98
N SER A 226 -61.39 -41.65 -0.45
CA SER A 226 -61.68 -41.26 0.93
C SER A 226 -62.23 -42.40 1.80
N THR A 227 -62.01 -42.32 3.11
CA THR A 227 -62.95 -42.72 4.19
C THR A 227 -62.55 -41.87 5.42
N GLU A 228 -63.46 -41.15 6.10
CA GLU A 228 -64.33 -41.63 7.20
C GLU A 228 -63.55 -42.33 8.33
N THR A 229 -63.80 -42.11 9.64
CA THR A 229 -65.07 -41.71 10.32
C THR A 229 -64.81 -41.12 11.73
N THR A 230 -65.74 -40.31 12.29
CA THR A 230 -66.24 -40.19 13.72
C THR A 230 -65.30 -40.32 14.96
N SER A 231 -65.56 -39.74 16.16
CA SER A 231 -66.65 -38.86 16.71
C SER A 231 -66.34 -38.33 18.13
N GLU A 232 -67.16 -37.36 18.60
CA GLU A 232 -67.67 -37.18 19.99
C GLU A 232 -66.77 -36.84 21.20
N SER A 233 -66.76 -35.54 21.51
CA SER A 233 -67.12 -34.88 22.80
C SER A 233 -67.33 -35.69 24.10
N ASN A 234 -66.69 -35.26 25.21
CA ASN A 234 -67.27 -34.65 26.43
C ASN A 234 -66.13 -34.31 27.43
N GLU A 235 -66.01 -33.21 28.19
CA GLU A 235 -66.91 -32.31 28.98
C GLU A 235 -66.88 -32.62 30.51
N SER A 236 -66.84 -31.56 31.34
CA SER A 236 -66.99 -31.54 32.82
C SER A 236 -65.87 -32.20 33.67
N THR A 237 -65.47 -31.78 34.90
CA THR A 237 -65.79 -30.66 35.86
C THR A 237 -64.55 -30.47 36.79
N SER A 238 -64.22 -29.32 37.42
CA SER A 238 -64.86 -28.59 38.56
C SER A 238 -65.01 -29.42 39.87
N THR A 239 -64.81 -28.94 41.12
CA THR A 239 -64.63 -27.58 41.72
C THR A 239 -63.94 -27.66 43.10
N SER A 240 -63.48 -26.52 43.66
CA SER A 240 -63.74 -25.98 45.04
C SER A 240 -62.64 -24.97 45.45
N GLU A 241 -62.89 -23.65 45.55
CA GLU A 241 -63.52 -22.88 46.68
C GLU A 241 -62.51 -22.56 47.82
N THR A 242 -62.37 -21.35 48.39
CA THR A 242 -63.22 -20.13 48.57
C THR A 242 -62.38 -18.83 48.35
N GLN A 243 -62.85 -17.60 48.04
CA GLN A 243 -63.82 -16.67 48.71
C GLN A 243 -63.44 -16.28 50.16
N GLU A 244 -63.54 -15.04 50.68
CA GLU A 244 -63.88 -13.66 50.21
C GLU A 244 -63.54 -12.65 51.36
N ASN A 245 -63.61 -11.29 51.37
CA ASN A 245 -63.97 -10.19 50.44
C ASN A 245 -63.23 -8.86 50.90
N GLN A 246 -63.67 -7.66 50.47
CA GLN A 246 -63.14 -6.31 50.79
C GLN A 246 -63.44 -5.78 52.22
N PRO A 247 -62.81 -4.66 52.67
CA PRO A 247 -63.35 -3.30 52.39
C PRO A 247 -62.31 -2.20 52.08
N GLN A 248 -62.75 -1.16 51.37
CA GLN A 248 -62.15 0.20 51.31
C GLN A 248 -63.06 1.17 52.09
N PRO A 249 -62.58 2.31 52.65
CA PRO A 249 -62.89 3.60 51.99
C PRO A 249 -61.89 4.77 52.26
N GLU A 250 -62.06 5.88 51.51
CA GLU A 250 -61.92 7.32 51.89
C GLU A 250 -60.61 7.87 52.51
N GLU A 251 -60.16 9.13 52.31
CA GLU A 251 -60.61 10.30 51.50
C GLU A 251 -59.47 10.71 50.52
N SER A 252 -59.58 11.60 49.51
CA SER A 252 -60.47 12.76 49.30
C SER A 252 -60.74 13.10 47.82
N THR A 253 -61.94 13.60 47.53
CA THR A 253 -62.42 14.20 46.24
C THR A 253 -63.42 15.35 46.60
N PRO A 254 -64.21 16.05 45.72
CA PRO A 254 -64.50 15.86 44.29
C PRO A 254 -64.66 17.17 43.42
N GLN A 255 -65.27 17.01 42.22
CA GLN A 255 -65.71 18.04 41.24
C GLN A 255 -64.58 18.60 40.32
N ASN A 256 -64.83 19.07 39.09
CA ASN A 256 -66.09 19.51 38.44
C ASN A 256 -66.06 19.43 36.88
N VAL A 257 -67.26 19.48 36.23
CA VAL A 257 -67.56 19.70 34.76
C VAL A 257 -66.89 18.76 33.74
N THR A 258 -67.53 17.94 32.86
CA THR A 258 -68.78 17.95 32.05
C THR A 258 -68.62 18.48 30.60
N GLN A 259 -69.25 17.76 29.66
CA GLN A 259 -69.48 18.08 28.23
C GLN A 259 -70.27 19.40 28.05
N PRO A 260 -70.42 19.97 26.84
CA PRO A 260 -71.59 19.59 26.03
C PRO A 260 -71.41 19.64 24.49
N GLU A 261 -72.30 18.94 23.77
CA GLU A 261 -72.66 19.26 22.38
C GLU A 261 -73.74 20.36 22.34
N SER A 262 -73.97 20.98 21.17
CA SER A 262 -75.28 20.93 20.45
C SER A 262 -75.68 22.21 19.69
N THR A 263 -76.68 22.03 18.81
CA THR A 263 -77.55 23.01 18.13
C THR A 263 -77.07 23.65 16.82
N GLU A 264 -78.06 24.01 16.00
CA GLU A 264 -77.98 24.26 14.57
C GLU A 264 -78.20 25.75 14.20
N SER A 265 -77.83 26.07 12.96
CA SER A 265 -78.71 26.73 11.96
C SER A 265 -78.33 28.13 11.46
N SER A 266 -78.11 28.21 10.13
CA SER A 266 -78.49 29.32 9.22
C SER A 266 -77.70 30.67 9.33
N ASN A 267 -77.32 31.35 8.23
CA ASN A 267 -77.31 30.96 6.80
C ASN A 267 -76.36 31.86 5.96
N SER A 268 -76.38 31.62 4.63
CA SER A 268 -76.00 32.47 3.47
C SER A 268 -74.53 32.58 3.02
N GLU A 269 -74.27 31.92 1.87
CA GLU A 269 -73.62 32.48 0.66
C GLU A 269 -72.09 32.79 0.70
N GLU A 270 -71.26 32.52 -0.33
CA GLU A 270 -71.53 31.98 -1.68
C GLU A 270 -70.33 31.24 -2.34
N ASN A 271 -70.66 30.25 -3.20
CA ASN A 271 -70.00 29.76 -4.43
C ASN A 271 -68.46 29.62 -4.67
N GLN A 272 -68.10 28.42 -5.16
CA GLN A 272 -67.12 28.05 -6.23
C GLN A 272 -65.60 28.12 -5.93
N THR A 273 -64.70 27.19 -6.33
CA THR A 273 -64.60 26.06 -7.31
C THR A 273 -63.81 26.37 -8.61
N THR A 274 -63.04 25.37 -9.07
CA THR A 274 -62.48 25.15 -10.44
C THR A 274 -61.20 25.85 -10.92
N THR A 275 -60.19 25.01 -11.21
CA THR A 275 -59.49 24.83 -12.51
C THR A 275 -60.11 25.49 -13.76
N VAL A 276 -59.31 25.93 -14.75
CA VAL A 276 -59.56 25.72 -16.21
C VAL A 276 -58.48 26.33 -17.14
N THR A 277 -57.84 25.44 -17.93
CA THR A 277 -57.56 25.48 -19.41
C THR A 277 -56.74 26.60 -20.10
N GLU A 278 -56.25 26.20 -21.28
CA GLU A 278 -55.50 26.89 -22.35
C GLU A 278 -56.06 28.24 -22.83
N THR A 279 -55.22 29.09 -23.44
CA THR A 279 -55.43 29.55 -24.85
C THR A 279 -54.21 30.25 -25.48
N GLN A 280 -54.13 30.17 -26.82
CA GLN A 280 -53.34 31.01 -27.76
C GLN A 280 -54.01 32.41 -27.94
N PRO A 281 -53.48 33.41 -28.72
CA PRO A 281 -52.60 33.36 -29.91
C PRO A 281 -51.35 34.31 -29.75
N GLU A 282 -50.69 34.97 -30.71
CA GLU A 282 -50.93 35.21 -32.17
C GLU A 282 -49.64 35.39 -33.03
N LEU A 283 -49.26 36.63 -33.40
CA LEU A 283 -48.38 36.97 -34.55
C LEU A 283 -47.58 38.27 -34.31
N VAL A 284 -46.47 38.46 -35.05
CA VAL A 284 -46.26 39.55 -36.07
C VAL A 284 -44.78 39.77 -36.45
N GLU A 285 -44.52 39.74 -37.77
CA GLU A 285 -43.44 40.35 -38.58
C GLU A 285 -41.94 39.91 -38.56
N GLU A 286 -41.34 40.23 -39.71
CA GLU A 286 -40.01 39.93 -40.30
C GLU A 286 -39.37 41.32 -40.66
N PRO A 287 -38.37 41.52 -41.55
CA PRO A 287 -37.34 40.65 -42.16
C PRO A 287 -35.91 41.26 -42.20
N GLN A 288 -35.04 40.67 -43.04
CA GLN A 288 -33.84 41.22 -43.74
C GLN A 288 -32.44 41.00 -43.09
N ASN A 289 -31.33 40.82 -43.83
CA ASN A 289 -31.04 40.11 -45.10
C ASN A 289 -29.50 40.08 -45.36
N ILE A 290 -29.00 39.24 -46.31
CA ILE A 290 -27.71 39.40 -47.07
C ILE A 290 -26.37 39.28 -46.25
N GLU A 291 -25.28 38.63 -46.68
CA GLU A 291 -24.96 37.71 -47.80
C GLU A 291 -23.72 36.82 -47.47
N GLU A 292 -23.65 35.67 -48.15
CA GLU A 292 -22.51 34.97 -48.82
C GLU A 292 -21.01 35.39 -48.63
N SER A 293 -19.97 34.56 -48.86
CA SER A 293 -19.88 33.13 -49.31
C SER A 293 -18.50 32.47 -49.02
N GLN A 294 -18.51 31.14 -48.84
CA GLN A 294 -17.73 30.06 -49.51
C GLN A 294 -16.32 30.28 -50.14
N THR A 295 -15.39 29.30 -50.31
CA THR A 295 -15.04 27.97 -49.69
C THR A 295 -13.64 27.52 -50.24
N GLN A 296 -12.96 26.58 -49.56
CA GLN A 296 -12.09 25.49 -50.12
C GLN A 296 -10.54 25.64 -50.34
N ILE A 297 -9.89 24.46 -50.29
CA ILE A 297 -8.46 24.03 -50.25
C ILE A 297 -8.08 23.30 -51.58
N PRO A 298 -6.84 22.81 -51.90
CA PRO A 298 -5.45 22.92 -51.36
C PRO A 298 -4.46 23.38 -52.51
N PRO A 299 -3.22 22.85 -52.84
CA PRO A 299 -2.15 22.08 -52.14
C PRO A 299 -0.65 22.52 -52.37
N GLU A 300 0.27 21.88 -51.60
CA GLU A 300 1.62 21.29 -51.89
C GLU A 300 2.56 21.73 -53.06
N VAL A 301 3.89 21.90 -52.77
CA VAL A 301 5.12 21.36 -53.48
C VAL A 301 6.44 22.18 -53.22
N ASP A 302 7.50 21.49 -52.78
CA ASP A 302 9.00 21.60 -52.87
C ASP A 302 9.87 22.89 -53.05
N ASN A 303 11.05 22.85 -52.38
CA ASN A 303 12.43 23.39 -52.68
C ASN A 303 12.64 24.91 -52.95
N GLU A 304 13.65 25.62 -52.42
CA GLU A 304 15.13 25.42 -52.52
C GLU A 304 15.95 26.12 -51.39
N GLU A 305 17.29 25.99 -51.44
CA GLU A 305 18.32 26.65 -50.59
C GLU A 305 18.66 28.09 -51.08
N PRO A 306 19.30 28.95 -50.26
CA PRO A 306 20.54 29.57 -50.77
C PRO A 306 21.64 29.82 -49.72
N SER A 307 22.86 30.11 -50.20
CA SER A 307 24.07 30.39 -49.41
C SER A 307 24.74 31.75 -49.73
N ASN A 308 25.74 32.10 -48.89
CA ASN A 308 26.92 32.97 -49.14
C ASN A 308 27.01 34.48 -48.74
N THR A 309 28.06 34.74 -47.94
CA THR A 309 29.11 35.80 -47.99
C THR A 309 28.84 37.30 -47.72
N ASN A 310 29.44 37.83 -46.62
CA ASN A 310 30.59 38.78 -46.58
C ASN A 310 30.89 39.21 -45.11
N GLN A 311 32.13 39.26 -44.59
CA GLN A 311 33.22 40.28 -44.73
C GLN A 311 32.82 41.71 -44.28
N ASP A 312 33.63 42.54 -43.60
CA ASP A 312 34.91 42.39 -42.85
C ASP A 312 35.23 43.72 -42.13
N ILE A 313 35.58 43.78 -40.82
CA ILE A 313 36.25 44.94 -40.15
C ILE A 313 37.13 44.50 -38.96
N GLN A 314 38.38 44.99 -38.92
CA GLN A 314 39.23 45.09 -37.70
C GLN A 314 39.27 46.55 -37.20
N ILE A 315 39.62 46.79 -35.92
CA ILE A 315 40.50 47.93 -35.52
C ILE A 315 41.08 47.75 -34.10
N VAL A 316 42.19 48.44 -33.86
CA VAL A 316 43.20 48.27 -32.78
C VAL A 316 42.83 49.01 -31.47
N SER A 317 43.43 48.58 -30.35
CA SER A 317 43.41 49.22 -29.02
C SER A 317 44.04 50.63 -28.97
N PRO A 318 43.92 51.33 -27.83
CA PRO A 318 45.16 51.69 -27.12
C PRO A 318 45.10 51.55 -25.58
N ASN A 319 46.28 51.44 -24.96
CA ASN A 319 46.56 51.64 -23.52
C ASN A 319 47.32 52.98 -23.35
N PRO A 320 47.30 53.64 -22.17
CA PRO A 320 48.58 53.75 -21.42
C PRO A 320 48.51 53.94 -19.88
N ASN A 321 49.54 53.41 -19.18
CA ASN A 321 50.32 54.05 -18.08
C ASN A 321 49.69 54.33 -16.68
N ASP A 322 50.40 54.30 -15.52
CA ASP A 322 51.73 53.75 -15.12
C ASP A 322 51.88 53.76 -13.55
N GLU A 323 53.07 53.44 -13.02
CA GLU A 323 53.60 53.51 -11.63
C GLU A 323 53.15 52.38 -10.66
N SER A 324 54.00 51.42 -10.21
CA SER A 324 55.23 51.40 -9.37
C SER A 324 54.93 51.03 -7.88
N ASN A 325 55.80 50.40 -7.07
CA ASN A 325 57.26 50.18 -7.11
C ASN A 325 57.70 48.90 -6.33
N SER A 326 58.96 48.46 -6.45
CA SER A 326 59.53 47.19 -5.88
C SER A 326 60.70 47.39 -4.89
N PRO A 327 61.21 46.32 -4.23
CA PRO A 327 62.59 45.81 -4.50
C PRO A 327 62.63 44.26 -4.70
N VAL A 328 63.51 43.58 -5.49
CA VAL A 328 64.98 43.70 -5.81
C VAL A 328 65.84 43.10 -4.67
N LEU A 329 66.71 42.08 -4.80
CA LEU A 329 67.31 41.25 -5.90
C LEU A 329 67.32 39.73 -5.46
N ASP A 330 68.07 38.71 -5.93
CA ASP A 330 69.28 38.53 -6.80
C ASP A 330 69.30 37.14 -7.55
N ASN A 331 70.45 36.64 -8.02
CA ASN A 331 70.60 35.64 -9.11
C ASN A 331 71.43 34.36 -8.79
N SER A 332 71.25 33.28 -9.58
CA SER A 332 72.31 32.68 -10.45
C SER A 332 71.86 31.44 -11.27
N GLU A 333 72.55 31.19 -12.39
CA GLU A 333 72.28 30.24 -13.50
C GLU A 333 73.64 29.56 -13.91
N PRO A 334 73.87 28.90 -15.08
CA PRO A 334 73.08 27.99 -15.94
C PRO A 334 73.86 26.67 -16.31
N THR A 335 73.31 25.78 -17.16
CA THR A 335 73.92 25.26 -18.44
C THR A 335 73.22 24.01 -19.06
N THR A 336 73.38 23.82 -20.37
CA THR A 336 72.92 22.71 -21.26
C THR A 336 74.16 22.21 -22.10
N PRO A 337 74.16 21.48 -23.27
CA PRO A 337 73.10 21.12 -24.26
C PRO A 337 73.24 19.76 -25.04
N ILE A 338 72.51 19.63 -26.18
CA ILE A 338 72.59 18.68 -27.35
C ILE A 338 72.20 17.18 -27.09
N ALA A 339 71.54 16.40 -27.97
CA ALA A 339 71.21 16.54 -29.41
C ALA A 339 69.95 15.74 -29.91
N GLU A 340 69.36 16.18 -31.05
CA GLU A 340 68.84 15.46 -32.26
C GLU A 340 68.05 14.10 -32.18
N ASN A 341 67.09 13.72 -33.07
CA ASN A 341 66.54 14.32 -34.31
C ASN A 341 65.12 13.81 -34.75
N THR A 342 64.41 14.64 -35.55
CA THR A 342 63.39 14.40 -36.63
C THR A 342 62.44 13.15 -36.73
N ALA A 343 61.13 13.45 -36.92
CA ALA A 343 60.21 13.06 -38.05
C ALA A 343 59.87 11.57 -38.40
N SER A 344 58.81 11.18 -39.15
CA SER A 344 57.43 11.70 -39.45
C SER A 344 56.66 10.69 -40.34
N SER A 345 55.31 10.61 -40.24
CA SER A 345 54.34 10.21 -41.33
C SER A 345 54.38 8.78 -41.93
N VAL A 346 53.42 8.21 -42.72
CA VAL A 346 51.95 8.33 -42.93
C VAL A 346 51.43 7.03 -43.66
N SER A 347 50.16 6.65 -43.39
CA SER A 347 49.22 5.62 -43.95
C SER A 347 49.48 4.70 -45.20
N ILE A 348 48.65 3.63 -45.29
CA ILE A 348 47.91 3.04 -46.48
C ILE A 348 47.87 1.48 -46.57
N ILE A 349 46.66 0.94 -46.33
CA ILE A 349 45.88 -0.14 -47.02
C ILE A 349 46.58 -1.20 -47.91
N GLU A 350 46.25 -2.49 -47.70
CA GLU A 350 45.76 -3.40 -48.78
C GLU A 350 44.90 -4.59 -48.25
N GLN A 351 44.16 -5.24 -49.16
CA GLN A 351 43.25 -6.41 -48.99
C GLN A 351 43.76 -7.59 -49.90
N PRO A 352 43.12 -8.78 -50.12
CA PRO A 352 41.70 -9.15 -49.95
C PRO A 352 41.36 -10.65 -49.58
N THR A 353 40.05 -10.97 -49.66
CA THR A 353 39.40 -12.26 -50.02
C THR A 353 39.26 -13.44 -49.03
N THR A 354 38.04 -14.00 -49.07
CA THR A 354 37.51 -15.29 -48.58
C THR A 354 37.63 -16.38 -49.70
N PRO A 355 37.01 -17.60 -49.66
CA PRO A 355 36.13 -18.27 -48.67
C PRO A 355 36.46 -19.77 -48.41
N ILE A 356 35.59 -20.49 -47.67
CA ILE A 356 35.04 -21.84 -47.95
C ILE A 356 33.97 -22.20 -46.87
N ALA A 357 33.10 -23.19 -47.13
CA ALA A 357 31.82 -23.38 -46.44
C ALA A 357 31.67 -24.74 -45.69
N GLU A 358 30.50 -24.91 -45.05
CA GLU A 358 29.72 -26.13 -44.66
C GLU A 358 30.36 -27.54 -44.83
N ASN A 359 30.12 -28.58 -43.99
CA ASN A 359 28.83 -28.97 -43.39
C ASN A 359 28.94 -30.13 -42.33
N THR A 360 27.83 -30.39 -41.62
CA THR A 360 27.38 -31.68 -40.99
C THR A 360 28.21 -32.49 -39.95
N ALA A 361 27.57 -32.66 -38.77
CA ALA A 361 27.19 -33.95 -38.11
C ALA A 361 28.13 -34.76 -37.17
N SER A 362 27.74 -34.75 -35.88
CA SER A 362 27.47 -35.93 -35.01
C SER A 362 28.55 -36.70 -34.22
N SER A 363 28.10 -37.24 -33.07
CA SER A 363 28.57 -38.42 -32.30
C SER A 363 29.41 -38.21 -31.03
N VAL A 364 28.72 -38.42 -29.90
CA VAL A 364 29.13 -38.64 -28.49
C VAL A 364 30.31 -39.62 -28.29
N SER A 365 31.06 -39.44 -27.18
CA SER A 365 31.74 -40.53 -26.43
C SER A 365 31.90 -40.14 -24.94
N ILE A 366 31.95 -41.12 -24.04
CA ILE A 366 31.88 -40.96 -22.56
C ILE A 366 33.04 -41.71 -21.88
N ILE A 367 33.71 -41.07 -20.91
CA ILE A 367 34.58 -41.66 -19.87
C ILE A 367 34.60 -40.66 -18.68
N GLU A 368 34.67 -41.00 -17.38
CA GLU A 368 33.98 -41.97 -16.52
C GLU A 368 34.28 -41.58 -15.04
N GLN A 369 33.66 -42.23 -14.04
CA GLN A 369 33.85 -41.89 -12.60
C GLN A 369 34.81 -42.86 -11.87
N PRO A 370 35.42 -42.45 -10.72
CA PRO A 370 35.88 -43.38 -9.69
C PRO A 370 34.73 -43.79 -8.74
N THR A 371 34.76 -45.03 -8.27
CA THR A 371 33.61 -45.73 -7.65
C THR A 371 33.58 -45.73 -6.12
N THR A 372 32.38 -45.92 -5.55
CA THR A 372 32.19 -46.50 -4.21
C THR A 372 32.14 -48.03 -4.27
N PRO A 373 32.61 -48.75 -3.22
CA PRO A 373 32.40 -50.18 -3.07
C PRO A 373 31.14 -50.50 -2.24
N ILE A 374 30.46 -51.59 -2.57
CA ILE A 374 29.38 -52.20 -1.79
C ILE A 374 29.84 -53.57 -1.28
N ALA A 375 29.43 -53.95 -0.07
CA ALA A 375 29.43 -55.33 0.41
C ALA A 375 28.12 -55.59 1.17
N GLU A 376 27.50 -56.75 0.95
CA GLU A 376 26.18 -57.08 1.49
C GLU A 376 26.22 -57.91 2.78
N ASN A 377 25.05 -58.00 3.44
CA ASN A 377 24.57 -59.12 4.25
C ASN A 377 25.36 -59.56 5.49
N ILE A 378 24.70 -59.44 6.66
CA ILE A 378 24.28 -60.60 7.47
C ILE A 378 23.09 -60.16 8.35
N ALA A 379 22.20 -61.10 8.68
CA ALA A 379 20.96 -60.84 9.41
C ALA A 379 20.98 -61.36 10.87
N SER A 380 19.98 -60.93 11.63
CA SER A 380 19.50 -61.50 12.91
C SER A 380 20.39 -61.42 14.16
N SER A 381 19.86 -60.80 15.21
CA SER A 381 19.56 -61.47 16.50
C SER A 381 18.78 -60.55 17.44
N MET A 382 18.03 -61.13 18.38
CA MET A 382 17.35 -60.41 19.47
C MET A 382 18.14 -60.51 20.79
N SER A 383 17.71 -59.71 21.78
CA SER A 383 17.66 -60.05 23.21
C SER A 383 18.74 -59.52 24.18
N SER A 384 18.29 -58.52 24.97
CA SER A 384 18.29 -58.50 26.46
C SER A 384 19.55 -58.22 27.30
N SER A 385 19.27 -57.69 28.50
CA SER A 385 20.14 -57.42 29.67
C SER A 385 21.16 -56.27 29.55
N GLY A 386 21.30 -55.36 30.52
CA GLY A 386 20.42 -55.09 31.68
C GLY A 386 21.09 -54.28 32.81
N GLU A 387 20.34 -53.34 33.41
CA GLU A 387 20.55 -52.71 34.76
C GLU A 387 21.87 -51.91 35.00
N GLN A 388 22.00 -50.96 35.94
CA GLN A 388 21.14 -50.25 36.92
C GLN A 388 21.69 -48.80 37.04
N ILE A 389 20.90 -47.72 37.03
CA ILE A 389 20.24 -47.02 38.16
C ILE A 389 21.17 -46.64 39.35
N ILE A 390 21.34 -45.32 39.59
CA ILE A 390 21.08 -44.59 40.87
C ILE A 390 21.28 -43.06 40.66
N PRO A 391 20.41 -42.18 41.20
CA PRO A 391 20.58 -40.71 41.20
C PRO A 391 20.79 -40.09 42.60
N LEU A 392 21.27 -38.84 42.64
CA LEU A 392 21.06 -37.87 43.74
C LEU A 392 20.54 -36.56 43.09
N VAL A 393 19.48 -35.85 43.53
CA VAL A 393 18.85 -35.60 44.84
C VAL A 393 19.51 -34.44 45.63
N VAL A 394 19.02 -33.24 45.31
CA VAL A 394 18.56 -32.14 46.20
C VAL A 394 19.04 -32.13 47.66
N GLU A 395 19.59 -30.99 48.09
CA GLU A 395 19.24 -30.41 49.40
C GLU A 395 19.21 -28.87 49.34
N ASN A 396 18.56 -28.23 50.31
CA ASN A 396 18.16 -26.81 50.27
C ASN A 396 18.33 -26.17 51.65
N GLN A 397 19.00 -25.00 51.75
CA GLN A 397 19.18 -24.25 53.01
C GLN A 397 19.15 -22.74 52.78
N ASN A 398 18.35 -22.03 53.57
CA ASN A 398 18.41 -20.58 53.77
C ASN A 398 19.23 -20.28 55.04
N GLN A 399 19.96 -19.15 55.09
CA GLN A 399 19.74 -18.07 56.09
C GLN A 399 20.84 -16.98 56.16
N ASN A 400 20.42 -15.79 56.63
CA ASN A 400 21.15 -14.76 57.38
C ASN A 400 22.33 -13.99 56.74
N GLN A 401 22.01 -12.82 56.16
CA GLN A 401 22.16 -11.49 56.80
C GLN A 401 23.47 -11.14 57.56
N THR A 402 24.00 -9.94 57.29
CA THR A 402 24.58 -8.92 58.24
C THR A 402 25.89 -8.26 57.77
N THR A 403 25.76 -7.00 57.32
CA THR A 403 26.62 -5.82 57.56
C THR A 403 28.15 -5.87 57.37
N LEU A 404 28.66 -4.92 56.56
CA LEU A 404 29.76 -4.04 56.96
C LEU A 404 29.50 -2.62 56.41
N GLU A 405 29.48 -1.63 57.30
CA GLU A 405 29.33 -0.19 56.99
C GLU A 405 30.70 0.49 56.87
N PHE A 406 30.74 1.67 56.24
CA PHE A 406 31.47 2.82 56.78
C PHE A 406 30.78 4.13 56.34
N GLU A 407 30.82 5.15 57.22
CA GLU A 407 29.85 6.25 57.24
C GLU A 407 30.19 7.49 56.38
N GLN A 408 29.21 8.39 56.26
CA GLN A 408 29.37 9.78 55.82
C GLN A 408 30.02 10.67 56.89
N PRO A 409 30.39 11.92 56.56
CA PRO A 409 29.54 13.07 56.94
C PRO A 409 29.59 14.25 55.91
N ASN A 410 28.75 15.31 55.91
CA ASN A 410 27.58 15.72 56.72
C ASN A 410 26.75 16.83 56.02
N ASN A 411 25.46 17.00 56.42
CA ASN A 411 24.66 18.25 56.62
C ASN A 411 24.93 19.53 55.79
N SER A 412 23.95 20.33 55.30
CA SER A 412 22.46 20.36 55.33
C SER A 412 21.98 21.35 54.19
N GLN A 413 20.82 22.03 54.09
CA GLN A 413 19.63 22.32 54.95
C GLN A 413 18.45 22.90 54.12
N LEU A 414 17.31 23.16 54.78
CA LEU A 414 16.11 23.93 54.38
C LEU A 414 15.04 23.31 53.46
N MET A 415 13.78 23.62 53.82
CA MET A 415 12.51 23.39 53.12
C MET A 415 11.51 24.45 53.67
N ILE A 416 11.11 25.48 52.91
CA ILE A 416 9.89 26.30 53.17
C ILE A 416 9.30 26.82 51.84
N ALA A 417 8.01 26.51 51.64
CA ALA A 417 6.89 27.17 50.93
C ALA A 417 7.06 28.18 49.76
N GLU A 418 6.20 27.96 48.75
CA GLU A 418 5.25 28.88 48.08
C GLU A 418 5.65 29.96 47.03
N ASN A 419 4.92 29.87 45.90
CA ASN A 419 4.23 30.93 45.14
C ASN A 419 4.95 31.89 44.16
N VAL A 420 4.56 31.74 42.88
CA VAL A 420 4.04 32.79 41.95
C VAL A 420 5.04 33.63 41.11
N GLU A 421 4.72 33.73 39.80
CA GLU A 421 5.17 34.73 38.80
C GLU A 421 6.67 34.76 38.34
N THR A 422 7.06 35.39 37.22
CA THR A 422 6.35 36.20 36.19
C THR A 422 6.95 36.05 34.77
N ASN A 423 6.15 36.42 33.75
CA ASN A 423 6.49 37.11 32.47
C ASN A 423 7.79 36.85 31.66
N ILE A 424 7.58 36.52 30.38
CA ILE A 424 8.08 37.32 29.23
C ILE A 424 6.85 37.51 28.31
N LEU A 425 6.12 38.62 28.42
CA LEU A 425 6.27 39.89 27.68
C LEU A 425 5.99 39.81 26.16
N VAL A 426 5.03 40.63 25.72
CA VAL A 426 4.57 40.79 24.34
C VAL A 426 4.44 42.29 24.05
N GLU A 427 5.06 42.74 22.96
CA GLU A 427 4.81 44.00 22.22
C GLU A 427 4.93 43.62 20.72
N ASP A 428 3.93 43.85 19.86
CA ASP A 428 3.53 45.11 19.20
C ASP A 428 4.60 45.63 18.19
N THR A 429 4.28 46.03 16.94
CA THR A 429 3.02 46.10 16.16
C THR A 429 3.28 46.05 14.63
N ASN A 430 2.21 45.76 13.85
CA ASN A 430 1.90 46.26 12.48
C ASN A 430 3.01 46.56 11.44
N SER A 431 2.88 45.95 10.24
CA SER A 431 2.64 46.73 9.01
C SER A 431 2.07 45.91 7.84
N SER A 432 1.14 46.53 7.12
CA SER A 432 0.46 46.05 5.91
C SER A 432 1.39 45.94 4.68
N SER A 433 1.21 44.93 3.81
CA SER A 433 0.53 45.13 2.50
C SER A 433 0.73 43.98 1.49
N ILE A 434 -0.39 43.46 0.97
CA ILE A 434 -0.47 42.69 -0.29
C ILE A 434 -1.72 43.22 -1.04
N PRO A 435 -1.65 43.52 -2.35
CA PRO A 435 -2.71 44.27 -3.04
C PRO A 435 -3.93 43.43 -3.41
N SER A 436 -5.09 44.09 -3.46
CA SER A 436 -6.35 43.52 -3.95
C SER A 436 -6.49 43.67 -5.47
N VAL A 437 -7.07 42.68 -6.15
CA VAL A 437 -7.99 42.91 -7.26
C VAL A 437 -9.22 42.00 -7.08
N LEU A 438 -10.39 42.58 -7.36
CA LEU A 438 -11.73 41.98 -7.37
C LEU A 438 -11.80 40.82 -8.41
N GLU A 439 -12.75 39.87 -8.37
CA GLU A 439 -14.20 40.04 -8.51
C GLU A 439 -14.60 40.88 -9.77
N GLN A 440 -15.69 40.60 -10.51
CA GLN A 440 -16.91 39.84 -10.19
C GLN A 440 -17.66 39.45 -11.49
N THR A 441 -18.79 38.73 -11.38
CA THR A 441 -19.97 38.73 -12.30
C THR A 441 -19.84 38.17 -13.74
N VAL A 442 -20.86 37.59 -14.40
CA VAL A 442 -22.18 37.05 -13.96
C VAL A 442 -22.67 35.96 -14.95
N ALA A 443 -23.71 35.21 -14.57
CA ALA A 443 -24.37 34.19 -15.41
C ALA A 443 -25.19 34.76 -16.60
N ILE A 444 -25.69 33.87 -17.47
CA ILE A 444 -26.99 34.01 -18.16
C ILE A 444 -27.48 32.62 -18.64
N GLU A 445 -28.77 32.54 -18.96
CA GLU A 445 -29.57 31.32 -19.13
C GLU A 445 -29.42 30.61 -20.49
N ASN A 446 -30.10 29.46 -20.63
CA ASN A 446 -30.16 28.61 -21.82
C ASN A 446 -31.59 28.61 -22.41
N PRO A 447 -31.76 28.75 -23.74
CA PRO A 447 -32.96 28.24 -24.41
C PRO A 447 -32.71 27.42 -25.70
N ALA A 448 -33.03 26.12 -25.59
CA ALA A 448 -33.72 25.23 -26.53
C ALA A 448 -33.71 25.45 -28.08
N GLN A 449 -33.31 24.38 -28.78
CA GLN A 449 -33.90 23.78 -30.01
C GLN A 449 -34.01 24.61 -31.33
N GLY A 450 -33.83 24.05 -32.54
CA GLY A 450 -33.50 22.68 -32.96
C GLY A 450 -34.19 22.30 -34.29
N LYS A 451 -33.69 21.31 -35.06
CA LYS A 451 -34.44 20.56 -36.10
C LYS A 451 -33.73 19.29 -36.60
N SER A 452 -34.46 18.44 -37.32
CA SER A 452 -34.17 17.02 -37.58
C SER A 452 -33.69 16.71 -39.00
N SER A 453 -32.92 15.62 -39.15
CA SER A 453 -32.97 14.72 -40.33
C SER A 453 -32.50 13.30 -39.97
N GLN A 454 -33.06 12.29 -40.65
CA GLN A 454 -32.96 10.86 -40.29
C GLN A 454 -31.95 10.09 -41.16
N LYS A 455 -31.30 9.05 -40.61
CA LYS A 455 -31.36 7.66 -41.13
C LYS A 455 -30.75 6.64 -40.13
N PRO A 456 -31.31 5.42 -39.93
CA PRO A 456 -30.82 4.46 -38.95
C PRO A 456 -29.85 3.38 -39.50
N THR A 457 -29.01 2.86 -38.62
CA THR A 457 -28.14 1.67 -38.75
C THR A 457 -28.12 0.98 -37.35
N PRO A 458 -28.13 -0.35 -37.21
CA PRO A 458 -28.85 -0.98 -36.09
C PRO A 458 -28.06 -1.15 -34.78
N THR A 459 -28.81 -1.05 -33.67
CA THR A 459 -28.39 -1.50 -32.33
C THR A 459 -28.34 -3.02 -32.27
N ILE A 460 -27.23 -3.59 -31.79
CA ILE A 460 -27.22 -4.97 -31.28
C ILE A 460 -27.49 -4.87 -29.77
N VAL A 461 -28.63 -5.41 -29.35
CA VAL A 461 -28.97 -5.56 -27.93
C VAL A 461 -28.38 -6.88 -27.44
N VAL A 462 -27.64 -6.84 -26.33
CA VAL A 462 -27.30 -8.02 -25.52
C VAL A 462 -27.83 -7.76 -24.12
N GLU A 463 -29.05 -8.21 -23.87
CA GLU A 463 -29.58 -8.35 -22.52
C GLU A 463 -29.03 -9.65 -21.92
N GLU A 464 -28.20 -9.54 -20.88
CA GLU A 464 -27.75 -10.70 -20.09
C GLU A 464 -28.34 -10.60 -18.69
N SER A 465 -29.60 -11.01 -18.59
CA SER A 465 -30.41 -10.96 -17.37
C SER A 465 -29.98 -12.04 -16.37
N ILE A 466 -29.01 -11.75 -15.51
CA ILE A 466 -28.57 -12.66 -14.44
C ILE A 466 -29.45 -12.48 -13.19
N THR A 467 -30.63 -13.11 -13.21
CA THR A 467 -31.46 -13.29 -12.01
C THR A 467 -30.83 -14.34 -11.09
N THR A 468 -30.02 -13.91 -10.12
CA THR A 468 -29.55 -14.79 -9.04
C THR A 468 -30.67 -15.04 -8.04
N THR A 469 -31.34 -16.18 -8.16
CA THR A 469 -32.26 -16.69 -7.14
C THR A 469 -31.52 -17.07 -5.86
N THR A 470 -32.06 -16.64 -4.72
CA THR A 470 -31.57 -17.01 -3.39
C THR A 470 -31.55 -18.53 -3.25
N SER A 471 -30.39 -19.11 -2.93
CA SER A 471 -30.23 -20.53 -2.67
C SER A 471 -29.95 -20.75 -1.19
N GLU A 472 -30.84 -21.46 -0.51
CA GLU A 472 -30.69 -21.80 0.91
C GLU A 472 -29.53 -22.79 1.12
N ILE A 473 -28.53 -22.41 1.92
CA ILE A 473 -27.36 -23.26 2.18
C ILE A 473 -27.63 -24.17 3.37
N SER A 474 -28.23 -25.33 3.10
CA SER A 474 -28.23 -26.45 4.05
C SER A 474 -26.81 -27.03 4.19
N ARG A 475 -26.44 -27.44 5.41
CA ARG A 475 -25.08 -27.93 5.71
C ARG A 475 -24.90 -29.39 5.30
N ASN A 476 -24.28 -29.61 4.14
CA ASN A 476 -23.19 -30.57 3.92
C ASN A 476 -22.81 -30.63 2.42
N ASP A 477 -21.61 -30.18 2.06
CA ASP A 477 -20.66 -30.98 1.25
C ASP A 477 -19.33 -30.22 1.02
N ASN A 478 -18.31 -30.94 0.54
CA ASN A 478 -16.93 -30.43 0.39
C ASN A 478 -16.80 -29.35 -0.71
N TYR A 479 -16.86 -28.08 -0.34
CA TYR A 479 -16.59 -26.97 -1.26
C TYR A 479 -15.10 -26.91 -1.64
N GLN A 480 -14.77 -27.50 -2.80
CA GLN A 480 -13.44 -27.38 -3.42
C GLN A 480 -13.25 -25.94 -3.93
N ILE A 481 -12.69 -25.07 -3.09
CA ILE A 481 -12.31 -23.70 -3.48
C ILE A 481 -11.35 -23.79 -4.68
N ASN A 482 -11.73 -23.19 -5.80
CA ASN A 482 -10.92 -23.22 -7.01
C ASN A 482 -9.70 -22.32 -6.83
N LEU A 483 -8.50 -22.88 -7.04
CA LEU A 483 -7.23 -22.18 -6.91
C LEU A 483 -7.11 -20.94 -7.83
N THR A 484 -7.92 -20.90 -8.90
CA THR A 484 -8.06 -19.72 -9.77
C THR A 484 -8.69 -18.54 -9.04
N ASP A 485 -9.65 -18.81 -8.16
CA ASP A 485 -10.37 -17.81 -7.37
C ASP A 485 -9.43 -17.29 -6.27
N THR A 486 -8.72 -18.19 -5.58
CA THR A 486 -7.70 -17.84 -4.57
C THR A 486 -6.61 -16.93 -5.15
N LEU A 487 -6.04 -17.28 -6.32
CA LEU A 487 -5.06 -16.44 -7.00
C LEU A 487 -5.65 -15.08 -7.40
N SER A 488 -6.87 -15.07 -7.94
CA SER A 488 -7.55 -13.84 -8.35
C SER A 488 -7.73 -12.90 -7.16
N GLN A 489 -8.10 -13.43 -5.98
CA GLN A 489 -8.24 -12.64 -4.76
C GLN A 489 -6.90 -12.14 -4.22
N ILE A 490 -5.81 -12.90 -4.31
CA ILE A 490 -4.47 -12.42 -3.91
C ILE A 490 -4.01 -11.28 -4.83
N GLU A 491 -4.22 -11.40 -6.15
CA GLU A 491 -3.92 -10.35 -7.12
C GLU A 491 -4.78 -9.09 -6.92
N LEU A 492 -6.09 -9.24 -6.66
CA LEU A 492 -6.99 -8.11 -6.36
C LEU A 492 -6.62 -7.39 -5.07
N ASN A 493 -6.32 -8.13 -3.99
CA ASN A 493 -5.93 -7.53 -2.71
C ASN A 493 -4.62 -6.75 -2.83
N ARG A 494 -3.58 -7.34 -3.43
CA ARG A 494 -2.30 -6.64 -3.66
C ARG A 494 -2.49 -5.46 -4.60
N GLY A 495 -3.29 -5.60 -5.66
CA GLY A 495 -3.71 -4.51 -6.54
C GLY A 495 -4.34 -3.34 -5.79
N ARG A 496 -5.23 -3.61 -4.81
CA ARG A 496 -5.83 -2.58 -3.94
C ARG A 496 -4.83 -1.91 -3.01
N GLU A 497 -3.91 -2.65 -2.38
CA GLU A 497 -2.87 -2.06 -1.53
C GLU A 497 -2.04 -1.01 -2.28
N PHE A 498 -1.55 -1.34 -3.48
CA PHE A 498 -0.82 -0.39 -4.33
C PHE A 498 -1.74 0.70 -4.91
N ALA A 499 -3.04 0.44 -5.11
CA ALA A 499 -3.99 1.45 -5.61
C ALA A 499 -4.21 2.56 -4.57
N GLY A 500 -4.41 2.17 -3.31
CA GLY A 500 -4.57 3.09 -2.18
C GLY A 500 -3.29 3.91 -1.95
N TYR A 501 -2.16 3.24 -1.73
CA TYR A 501 -0.87 3.91 -1.44
C TYR A 501 -0.39 4.83 -2.58
N PHE A 502 -0.77 4.54 -3.84
CA PHE A 502 -0.44 5.41 -4.98
C PHE A 502 -1.57 6.31 -5.47
N GLY A 503 -2.73 6.33 -4.80
CA GLY A 503 -3.86 7.21 -5.11
C GLY A 503 -4.41 7.05 -6.54
N LYS A 504 -4.44 5.83 -7.11
CA LYS A 504 -4.93 5.60 -8.48
C LYS A 504 -5.68 4.29 -8.65
N ASN A 505 -6.75 4.35 -9.44
CA ASN A 505 -7.42 3.16 -9.98
C ASN A 505 -6.42 2.34 -10.81
N ILE A 506 -6.13 1.12 -10.33
CA ILE A 506 -5.38 0.11 -11.07
C ILE A 506 -6.36 -0.71 -11.93
N THR A 507 -5.96 -1.04 -13.14
CA THR A 507 -6.81 -1.68 -14.15
C THR A 507 -7.30 -3.05 -13.67
N LYS A 508 -8.62 -3.31 -13.74
CA LYS A 508 -9.27 -4.60 -13.39
C LYS A 508 -8.95 -5.72 -14.39
N LYS A 509 -7.66 -6.05 -14.58
CA LYS A 509 -7.20 -7.16 -15.42
C LYS A 509 -7.15 -8.43 -14.57
N THR A 510 -8.07 -9.37 -14.77
CA THR A 510 -8.02 -10.68 -14.13
C THR A 510 -6.80 -11.48 -14.60
N VAL A 511 -6.19 -12.22 -13.68
CA VAL A 511 -5.00 -13.07 -13.91
C VAL A 511 -5.29 -14.46 -13.41
N THR A 512 -5.17 -15.44 -14.31
CA THR A 512 -5.33 -16.86 -13.99
C THR A 512 -3.97 -17.56 -13.89
N ALA A 513 -3.96 -18.75 -13.28
CA ALA A 513 -2.81 -19.64 -13.27
C ALA A 513 -2.29 -19.96 -14.69
N ALA A 514 -3.16 -19.90 -15.72
CA ALA A 514 -2.75 -20.09 -17.11
C ALA A 514 -2.02 -18.87 -17.68
N ASN A 515 -2.36 -17.64 -17.28
CA ASN A 515 -1.63 -16.44 -17.69
C ASN A 515 -0.21 -16.46 -17.13
N ILE A 516 -0.05 -16.79 -15.84
CA ILE A 516 1.26 -16.92 -15.20
C ILE A 516 2.09 -18.00 -15.89
N ARG A 517 1.54 -19.22 -16.04
CA ARG A 517 2.23 -20.32 -16.73
C ARG A 517 2.70 -19.91 -18.13
N ASN A 518 1.81 -19.36 -18.97
CA ASN A 518 2.14 -19.00 -20.35
C ASN A 518 3.25 -17.94 -20.47
N THR A 519 3.33 -17.01 -19.51
CA THR A 519 4.46 -16.09 -19.39
C THR A 519 5.75 -16.84 -19.03
N LEU A 520 5.72 -17.70 -18.02
CA LEU A 520 6.88 -18.50 -17.60
C LEU A 520 7.39 -19.41 -18.74
N SER A 521 6.52 -20.16 -19.44
CA SER A 521 6.91 -20.98 -20.62
C SER A 521 7.39 -20.14 -21.81
N SER A 522 7.14 -18.83 -21.83
CA SER A 522 7.67 -17.92 -22.85
C SER A 522 9.04 -17.37 -22.48
N VAL A 523 9.28 -17.13 -21.19
CA VAL A 523 10.59 -16.77 -20.64
C VAL A 523 11.57 -17.96 -20.63
N GLU A 524 11.08 -19.20 -20.58
CA GLU A 524 11.96 -20.38 -20.80
C GLU A 524 12.68 -20.37 -22.14
N LYS A 525 12.06 -19.80 -23.18
CA LYS A 525 12.60 -19.76 -24.56
C LYS A 525 13.85 -18.89 -24.70
N ILE A 526 14.15 -18.03 -23.71
CA ILE A 526 15.37 -17.21 -23.66
C ILE A 526 16.47 -17.80 -22.75
N GLY A 527 16.34 -19.08 -22.34
CA GLY A 527 17.38 -19.80 -21.59
C GLY A 527 17.34 -19.61 -20.06
N ILE A 528 16.28 -18.98 -19.55
CA ILE A 528 15.97 -18.89 -18.12
C ILE A 528 15.09 -20.10 -17.74
N ARG A 529 15.05 -20.50 -16.47
CA ARG A 529 14.05 -21.44 -15.93
C ARG A 529 13.38 -20.75 -14.74
N PRO A 530 12.28 -19.99 -14.98
CA PRO A 530 11.69 -19.12 -13.96
C PRO A 530 10.55 -19.81 -13.21
N ALA A 531 10.38 -19.45 -11.94
CA ALA A 531 9.18 -19.75 -11.15
C ALA A 531 8.68 -18.49 -10.43
N ILE A 532 7.38 -18.43 -10.12
CA ILE A 532 6.82 -17.40 -9.22
C ILE A 532 6.33 -18.06 -7.93
N ILE A 533 6.69 -17.49 -6.78
CA ILE A 533 6.17 -17.87 -5.47
C ILE A 533 5.31 -16.74 -4.94
N TYR A 534 4.03 -17.03 -4.70
CA TYR A 534 3.17 -16.18 -3.88
C TYR A 534 3.35 -16.59 -2.43
N VAL A 535 3.80 -15.67 -1.59
CA VAL A 535 3.96 -15.85 -0.14
C VAL A 535 2.82 -15.13 0.55
N SER A 536 1.92 -15.86 1.20
CA SER A 536 0.71 -15.34 1.82
C SER A 536 0.72 -15.65 3.33
N ALA A 537 0.84 -14.61 4.16
CA ALA A 537 0.98 -14.71 5.62
C ALA A 537 -0.34 -14.35 6.30
N GLN A 538 -1.23 -15.35 6.36
CA GLN A 538 -2.55 -15.29 6.99
C GLN A 538 -2.40 -15.46 8.51
N PRO A 539 -3.36 -15.00 9.35
CA PRO A 539 -3.21 -14.97 10.81
C PRO A 539 -2.69 -16.28 11.42
N ASN A 540 -3.28 -17.41 11.01
CA ASN A 540 -2.95 -18.74 11.52
C ASN A 540 -2.14 -19.64 10.55
N ASN A 541 -1.76 -19.14 9.37
CA ASN A 541 -1.00 -19.94 8.40
C ASN A 541 -0.22 -19.10 7.37
N LEU A 542 1.05 -19.46 7.20
CA LEU A 542 1.87 -19.09 6.05
C LEU A 542 1.70 -20.11 4.93
N GLU A 543 1.14 -19.65 3.82
CA GLU A 543 0.91 -20.40 2.58
C GLU A 543 1.89 -19.94 1.48
N LEU A 544 2.37 -20.90 0.70
CA LEU A 544 3.13 -20.71 -0.52
C LEU A 544 2.33 -21.25 -1.71
N GLN A 545 2.15 -20.45 -2.75
CA GLN A 545 1.66 -20.94 -4.06
C GLN A 545 2.78 -20.78 -5.10
N LEU A 546 3.36 -21.92 -5.50
CA LEU A 546 4.40 -22.02 -6.51
C LEU A 546 3.79 -22.19 -7.91
N PHE A 547 4.17 -21.30 -8.83
CA PHE A 547 3.81 -21.36 -10.24
C PHE A 547 5.05 -21.69 -11.07
N LEU A 548 4.94 -22.76 -11.86
CA LEU A 548 5.99 -23.30 -12.72
C LEU A 548 5.65 -23.06 -14.21
N PRO A 549 6.63 -23.16 -15.13
CA PRO A 549 6.40 -23.04 -16.57
C PRO A 549 5.46 -24.10 -17.17
N ASN A 550 5.21 -25.19 -16.46
CA ASN A 550 4.30 -26.28 -16.80
C ASN A 550 3.59 -26.81 -15.53
N GLY A 551 2.71 -27.81 -15.68
CA GLY A 551 1.99 -28.41 -14.55
C GLY A 551 0.87 -27.54 -13.95
N LYS A 552 0.26 -28.02 -12.86
CA LYS A 552 -0.66 -27.23 -12.01
C LYS A 552 0.14 -26.41 -10.98
N PRO A 553 -0.36 -25.27 -10.48
CA PRO A 553 0.31 -24.58 -9.38
C PRO A 553 0.33 -25.46 -8.13
N ILE A 554 1.38 -25.29 -7.32
CA ILE A 554 1.70 -26.18 -6.21
C ILE A 554 1.56 -25.40 -4.91
N VAL A 555 0.62 -25.81 -4.05
CA VAL A 555 0.37 -25.17 -2.76
C VAL A 555 1.13 -25.91 -1.65
N ARG A 556 1.68 -25.17 -0.70
CA ARG A 556 2.27 -25.66 0.56
C ARG A 556 1.88 -24.73 1.70
N SER A 557 1.67 -25.30 2.88
CA SER A 557 1.35 -24.57 4.11
C SER A 557 2.27 -25.04 5.23
N SER A 558 2.66 -24.13 6.13
CA SER A 558 3.62 -24.42 7.20
C SER A 558 3.05 -24.29 8.62
N GLY A 559 1.79 -23.88 8.77
CA GLY A 559 1.14 -23.70 10.08
C GLY A 559 1.76 -22.59 10.93
N LYS A 560 2.58 -21.72 10.33
CA LYS A 560 3.19 -20.55 10.96
C LYS A 560 2.19 -19.40 11.00
N THR A 561 2.07 -18.71 12.13
CA THR A 561 1.22 -17.53 12.24
C THR A 561 1.84 -16.34 11.50
N ARG A 562 1.01 -15.37 11.09
CA ARG A 562 1.47 -14.12 10.46
C ARG A 562 2.55 -13.45 11.30
N ASP A 563 2.32 -13.36 12.61
CA ASP A 563 3.18 -12.62 13.53
C ASP A 563 4.52 -13.31 13.76
N GLU A 564 4.57 -14.65 13.86
CA GLU A 564 5.85 -15.38 13.98
C GLU A 564 6.74 -15.15 12.74
N VAL A 565 6.14 -15.15 11.55
CA VAL A 565 6.88 -14.91 10.29
C VAL A 565 7.38 -13.46 10.22
N ILE A 566 6.53 -12.48 10.55
CA ILE A 566 6.91 -11.06 10.51
C ILE A 566 7.93 -10.71 11.60
N GLU A 567 7.84 -11.29 12.80
CA GLU A 567 8.82 -11.06 13.87
C GLU A 567 10.20 -11.59 13.46
N VAL A 568 10.28 -12.80 12.88
CA VAL A 568 11.55 -13.37 12.41
C VAL A 568 12.08 -12.62 11.18
N ALA A 569 11.20 -12.18 10.26
CA ALA A 569 11.58 -11.30 9.14
C ALA A 569 12.19 -9.99 9.63
N LYS A 570 11.53 -9.28 10.55
CA LYS A 570 12.03 -8.03 11.15
C LYS A 570 13.35 -8.25 11.87
N LYS A 571 13.50 -9.34 12.65
CA LYS A 571 14.78 -9.69 13.30
C LYS A 571 15.88 -9.94 12.28
N PHE A 572 15.64 -10.76 11.27
CA PHE A 572 16.59 -11.09 10.21
C PHE A 572 17.11 -9.85 9.47
N THR A 573 16.22 -9.01 8.94
CA THR A 573 16.64 -7.80 8.21
C THR A 573 17.35 -6.80 9.14
N ASN A 574 16.90 -6.66 10.39
CA ASN A 574 17.56 -5.80 11.37
C ASN A 574 18.99 -6.27 11.70
N GLN A 575 19.24 -7.58 11.78
CA GLN A 575 20.58 -8.11 12.03
C GLN A 575 21.53 -7.84 10.84
N ILE A 576 21.11 -8.12 9.60
CA ILE A 576 21.95 -7.89 8.42
C ILE A 576 22.23 -6.39 8.20
N ARG A 577 21.24 -5.51 8.34
CA ARG A 577 21.38 -4.08 7.99
C ARG A 577 22.18 -3.25 9.00
N THR A 578 22.61 -3.82 10.12
CA THR A 578 23.21 -3.09 11.25
C THR A 578 24.74 -3.05 11.13
N PRO A 579 25.39 -1.88 10.90
CA PRO A 579 26.84 -1.82 10.64
C PRO A 579 27.72 -2.24 11.83
N SER A 580 27.21 -2.22 13.06
CA SER A 580 27.93 -2.75 14.24
C SER A 580 27.90 -4.27 14.34
N GLN A 581 27.14 -4.98 13.48
CA GLN A 581 27.04 -6.44 13.45
C GLN A 581 27.78 -7.10 12.26
N LEU A 582 28.57 -6.34 11.49
CA LEU A 582 29.34 -6.82 10.32
C LEU A 582 30.31 -7.99 10.60
N ASN A 583 30.65 -8.24 11.87
CA ASN A 583 31.50 -9.35 12.32
C ASN A 583 30.69 -10.45 13.04
N SER A 584 29.39 -10.61 12.73
CA SER A 584 28.49 -11.47 13.50
C SER A 584 27.47 -12.21 12.63
N ASP A 585 27.59 -13.54 12.59
CA ASP A 585 26.70 -14.43 11.87
C ASP A 585 25.33 -14.68 12.55
N ASN A 586 24.97 -13.85 13.53
CA ASN A 586 23.72 -13.95 14.29
C ASN A 586 22.46 -13.88 13.40
N TYR A 587 22.56 -13.31 12.20
CA TYR A 587 21.48 -13.31 11.20
C TYR A 587 21.15 -14.72 10.68
N LEU A 588 22.12 -15.65 10.64
CA LEU A 588 21.94 -16.99 10.06
C LEU A 588 20.80 -17.78 10.72
N GLN A 589 20.61 -17.64 12.04
CA GLN A 589 19.54 -18.37 12.75
C GLN A 589 18.14 -17.99 12.22
N ASN A 590 17.93 -16.72 11.87
CA ASN A 590 16.65 -16.25 11.35
C ASN A 590 16.58 -16.41 9.82
N ALA A 591 17.72 -16.33 9.11
CA ALA A 591 17.85 -16.71 7.70
C ALA A 591 17.41 -18.16 7.44
N GLN A 592 17.84 -19.08 8.32
CA GLN A 592 17.54 -20.51 8.26
C GLN A 592 16.07 -20.81 8.57
N LYS A 593 15.47 -20.15 9.57
CA LYS A 593 14.02 -20.24 9.83
C LYS A 593 13.21 -19.80 8.61
N LEU A 594 13.51 -18.63 8.05
CA LEU A 594 12.80 -18.11 6.88
C LEU A 594 13.02 -18.99 5.65
N HIS A 595 14.22 -19.53 5.43
CA HIS A 595 14.45 -20.53 4.38
C HIS A 595 13.62 -21.80 4.58
N GLN A 596 13.58 -22.32 5.81
CA GLN A 596 12.81 -23.51 6.19
C GLN A 596 11.29 -23.32 6.03
N TRP A 597 10.80 -22.08 6.05
CA TRP A 597 9.38 -21.75 5.87
C TRP A 597 9.01 -21.34 4.44
N LEU A 598 9.91 -20.66 3.72
CA LEU A 598 9.65 -20.05 2.40
C LEU A 598 10.16 -20.86 1.21
N ILE A 599 11.19 -21.70 1.40
CA ILE A 599 11.89 -22.40 0.31
C ILE A 599 11.86 -23.92 0.51
N ALA A 600 12.20 -24.41 1.70
CA ALA A 600 12.27 -25.86 1.95
C ALA A 600 10.99 -26.66 1.62
N PRO A 601 9.75 -26.15 1.82
CA PRO A 601 8.53 -26.89 1.46
C PRO A 601 8.33 -27.13 -0.05
N ILE A 602 9.06 -26.39 -0.89
CA ILE A 602 8.98 -26.41 -2.35
C ILE A 602 10.31 -26.73 -3.05
N ALA A 603 11.40 -26.94 -2.29
CA ALA A 603 12.75 -27.09 -2.83
C ALA A 603 12.89 -28.29 -3.80
N GLU A 604 12.19 -29.40 -3.54
CA GLU A 604 12.13 -30.56 -4.44
C GLU A 604 11.52 -30.21 -5.80
N GLU A 605 10.44 -29.43 -5.82
CA GLU A 605 9.76 -29.00 -7.05
C GLU A 605 10.67 -28.06 -7.87
N LEU A 606 11.35 -27.13 -7.19
CA LEU A 606 12.33 -26.21 -7.79
C LEU A 606 13.52 -26.98 -8.41
N ALA A 607 14.02 -28.01 -7.72
CA ALA A 607 15.11 -28.86 -8.19
C ALA A 607 14.68 -29.75 -9.37
N ASN A 608 13.53 -30.43 -9.28
CA ASN A 608 12.99 -31.29 -10.33
C ASN A 608 12.74 -30.51 -11.62
N HIS A 609 12.18 -29.29 -11.52
CA HIS A 609 11.98 -28.40 -12.68
C HIS A 609 13.25 -27.61 -13.07
N ASN A 610 14.38 -27.85 -12.39
CA ASN A 610 15.69 -27.22 -12.66
C ASN A 610 15.62 -25.67 -12.68
N ILE A 611 14.82 -25.09 -11.79
CA ILE A 611 14.59 -23.64 -11.70
C ILE A 611 15.90 -22.91 -11.42
N ASN A 612 16.13 -21.79 -12.10
CA ASN A 612 17.34 -20.96 -11.93
C ASN A 612 17.04 -19.48 -11.66
N THR A 613 15.76 -19.10 -11.69
CA THR A 613 15.27 -17.75 -11.35
C THR A 613 13.96 -17.86 -10.58
N ILE A 614 13.85 -17.16 -9.45
CA ILE A 614 12.65 -17.14 -8.60
C ILE A 614 12.16 -15.70 -8.46
N VAL A 615 10.85 -15.52 -8.69
CA VAL A 615 10.16 -14.25 -8.51
C VAL A 615 9.23 -14.37 -7.31
N PHE A 616 9.39 -13.51 -6.31
CA PHE A 616 8.51 -13.47 -5.15
C PHE A 616 7.42 -12.43 -5.35
N SER A 617 6.17 -12.77 -5.00
CA SER A 617 5.13 -11.79 -4.70
C SER A 617 4.70 -12.02 -3.26
N MET A 618 4.89 -11.03 -2.39
CA MET A 618 4.76 -11.20 -0.94
C MET A 618 3.76 -10.21 -0.34
N ASP A 619 3.10 -10.63 0.74
CA ASP A 619 2.27 -9.75 1.56
C ASP A 619 3.08 -8.65 2.25
N LYS A 620 2.37 -7.58 2.66
CA LYS A 620 2.91 -6.53 3.52
C LYS A 620 3.54 -7.12 4.81
N GLY A 621 4.64 -6.51 5.25
CA GLY A 621 5.48 -6.98 6.35
C GLY A 621 6.57 -7.97 5.95
N LEU A 622 6.59 -8.43 4.69
CA LEU A 622 7.58 -9.36 4.15
C LEU A 622 8.33 -8.80 2.93
N ARG A 623 7.93 -7.65 2.37
CA ARG A 623 8.48 -7.12 1.10
C ARG A 623 9.90 -6.57 1.27
N THR A 624 10.34 -6.29 2.50
CA THR A 624 11.72 -5.89 2.83
C THR A 624 12.62 -7.03 3.35
N ILE A 625 12.24 -8.31 3.18
CA ILE A 625 13.15 -9.44 3.44
C ILE A 625 14.29 -9.44 2.41
N PRO A 626 15.58 -9.48 2.83
CA PRO A 626 16.70 -9.64 1.93
C PRO A 626 16.80 -11.11 1.49
N ILE A 627 15.91 -11.50 0.57
CA ILE A 627 15.72 -12.88 0.08
C ILE A 627 17.00 -13.54 -0.42
N ALA A 628 17.96 -12.75 -0.92
CA ALA A 628 19.27 -13.21 -1.35
C ALA A 628 20.12 -13.84 -0.23
N ALA A 629 19.91 -13.40 1.02
CA ALA A 629 20.61 -13.88 2.20
C ALA A 629 19.82 -14.91 3.04
N LEU A 630 18.69 -15.43 2.53
CA LEU A 630 18.10 -16.65 3.07
C LEU A 630 19.12 -17.79 2.91
N HIS A 631 19.21 -18.68 3.89
CA HIS A 631 20.32 -19.63 4.01
C HIS A 631 19.80 -21.02 4.37
N ASP A 632 20.17 -22.06 3.61
CA ASP A 632 19.62 -23.41 3.79
C ASP A 632 20.24 -24.19 4.95
N GLY A 633 21.42 -23.76 5.40
CA GLY A 633 22.24 -24.43 6.41
C GLY A 633 23.69 -24.64 5.96
N GLN A 634 23.94 -24.60 4.64
CA GLN A 634 25.24 -24.72 3.99
C GLN A 634 25.57 -23.51 3.08
N GLN A 635 24.57 -22.93 2.43
CA GLN A 635 24.75 -21.87 1.42
C GLN A 635 23.57 -20.89 1.35
N PHE A 636 23.80 -19.74 0.72
CA PHE A 636 22.78 -18.70 0.51
C PHE A 636 21.90 -18.96 -0.72
N LEU A 637 20.67 -18.45 -0.70
CA LEU A 637 19.69 -18.63 -1.79
C LEU A 637 20.16 -18.03 -3.12
N VAL A 638 20.93 -16.93 -3.06
CA VAL A 638 21.59 -16.29 -4.23
C VAL A 638 22.61 -17.20 -4.91
N GLU A 639 23.15 -18.20 -4.21
CA GLU A 639 24.08 -19.18 -4.77
C GLU A 639 23.35 -20.21 -5.63
N GLN A 640 22.05 -20.43 -5.41
CA GLN A 640 21.21 -21.34 -6.18
C GLN A 640 20.43 -20.62 -7.31
N TYR A 641 19.77 -19.50 -7.00
CA TYR A 641 18.81 -18.83 -7.90
C TYR A 641 19.12 -17.36 -8.16
N SER A 642 18.68 -16.87 -9.32
CA SER A 642 18.55 -15.42 -9.60
C SER A 642 17.23 -14.93 -9.02
N LEU A 643 17.18 -13.76 -8.39
CA LEU A 643 16.06 -13.38 -7.53
C LEU A 643 15.41 -12.06 -7.96
N GLY A 644 14.09 -11.96 -7.77
CA GLY A 644 13.31 -10.73 -7.96
C GLY A 644 12.03 -10.69 -7.13
N LEU A 645 11.45 -9.49 -7.02
CA LEU A 645 10.24 -9.17 -6.27
C LEU A 645 9.23 -8.50 -7.20
N ILE A 646 7.95 -8.92 -7.20
CA ILE A 646 6.87 -8.24 -7.91
C ILE A 646 5.78 -7.77 -6.94
N PRO A 647 5.22 -6.55 -7.13
CA PRO A 647 4.11 -6.06 -6.33
C PRO A 647 2.87 -6.96 -6.51
N SER A 648 2.55 -7.26 -7.76
CA SER A 648 1.62 -8.29 -8.21
C SER A 648 1.95 -8.64 -9.68
N PHE A 649 1.40 -9.74 -10.20
CA PHE A 649 1.56 -10.08 -11.62
C PHE A 649 0.72 -9.16 -12.52
N THR A 650 -0.45 -8.73 -12.06
CA THR A 650 -1.31 -7.71 -12.70
C THR A 650 -0.61 -6.37 -12.91
N LEU A 651 0.29 -5.99 -12.00
CA LEU A 651 1.04 -4.73 -12.03
C LEU A 651 2.40 -4.80 -12.73
N THR A 652 2.85 -5.99 -13.11
CA THR A 652 4.19 -6.18 -13.70
C THR A 652 4.09 -6.42 -15.21
N ASP A 653 4.68 -5.53 -16.01
CA ASP A 653 4.96 -5.85 -17.41
C ASP A 653 6.07 -6.91 -17.45
N THR A 654 5.64 -8.15 -17.68
CA THR A 654 6.50 -9.34 -17.74
C THR A 654 7.09 -9.60 -19.13
N SER A 655 6.94 -8.66 -20.09
CA SER A 655 7.56 -8.78 -21.41
C SER A 655 9.09 -8.70 -21.33
N TYR A 656 9.79 -9.66 -21.96
CA TYR A 656 11.23 -9.57 -22.13
C TYR A 656 11.59 -8.65 -23.30
N VAL A 657 12.52 -7.73 -23.07
CA VAL A 657 13.19 -6.93 -24.11
C VAL A 657 14.67 -6.92 -23.79
N GLY A 658 15.49 -7.40 -24.73
CA GLY A 658 16.94 -7.41 -24.58
C GLY A 658 17.54 -6.01 -24.62
N LEU A 659 18.51 -5.75 -23.74
CA LEU A 659 19.17 -4.44 -23.59
C LEU A 659 20.26 -4.16 -24.63
N ASN A 660 20.54 -5.11 -25.54
CA ASN A 660 21.61 -5.03 -26.54
C ASN A 660 21.53 -3.74 -27.37
N GLY A 661 22.61 -2.96 -27.40
CA GLY A 661 22.71 -1.71 -28.15
C GLY A 661 22.01 -0.50 -27.53
N SER A 662 21.29 -0.67 -26.41
CA SER A 662 20.73 0.45 -25.65
C SER A 662 21.81 1.28 -24.96
N GLN A 663 21.51 2.55 -24.66
CA GLN A 663 22.39 3.41 -23.87
C GLN A 663 21.92 3.53 -22.42
N VAL A 664 22.84 3.90 -21.53
CA VAL A 664 22.54 4.29 -20.15
C VAL A 664 22.58 5.81 -19.97
N LEU A 665 21.58 6.34 -19.26
CA LEU A 665 21.56 7.70 -18.73
C LEU A 665 21.96 7.63 -17.25
N ALA A 666 23.19 8.03 -16.92
CA ALA A 666 23.76 7.87 -15.58
C ALA A 666 23.88 9.25 -14.89
N MET A 667 22.96 9.57 -13.99
CA MET A 667 22.91 10.87 -13.32
C MET A 667 23.12 10.72 -11.81
N GLY A 668 23.66 11.73 -11.13
CA GLY A 668 23.88 11.63 -9.69
C GLY A 668 24.38 12.90 -9.00
N ALA A 669 24.34 12.88 -7.67
CA ALA A 669 24.84 13.93 -6.79
C ALA A 669 25.87 13.33 -5.82
N SER A 670 27.11 13.84 -5.87
CA SER A 670 28.17 13.52 -4.92
C SER A 670 28.25 14.53 -3.78
N GLU A 671 27.83 15.76 -4.06
CA GLU A 671 27.77 16.89 -3.13
C GLU A 671 26.31 17.28 -2.92
N PHE A 672 26.02 17.76 -1.71
CA PHE A 672 24.67 18.15 -1.29
C PHE A 672 24.75 19.53 -0.63
N PRO A 673 24.02 20.56 -1.15
CA PRO A 673 24.04 21.90 -0.56
C PRO A 673 23.56 21.88 0.90
N GLY A 674 24.13 22.72 1.76
CA GLY A 674 23.95 22.65 3.22
C GLY A 674 22.54 22.94 3.77
N ASN A 675 21.55 23.18 2.92
CA ASN A 675 20.11 23.20 3.25
C ASN A 675 19.42 21.84 3.00
N THR A 676 20.16 20.84 2.52
CA THR A 676 19.72 19.44 2.41
C THR A 676 20.43 18.62 3.49
N GLU A 677 19.69 17.82 4.24
CA GLU A 677 20.16 17.08 5.41
C GLU A 677 20.98 15.82 5.05
N GLN A 678 21.64 15.83 3.88
CA GLN A 678 22.22 14.67 3.23
C GLN A 678 23.75 14.66 3.29
N THR A 679 24.33 13.47 3.42
CA THR A 679 25.78 13.29 3.50
C THR A 679 26.42 13.19 2.10
N PRO A 680 27.62 13.75 1.86
CA PRO A 680 28.32 13.58 0.58
C PRO A 680 28.54 12.11 0.20
N LEU A 681 28.40 11.81 -1.09
CA LEU A 681 28.63 10.50 -1.70
C LEU A 681 29.82 10.57 -2.68
N PRO A 682 31.07 10.66 -2.17
CA PRO A 682 32.26 10.87 -3.00
C PRO A 682 32.53 9.77 -4.02
N ALA A 683 31.94 8.57 -3.92
CA ALA A 683 32.07 7.53 -4.95
C ALA A 683 31.28 7.82 -6.23
N VAL A 684 30.21 8.61 -6.17
CA VAL A 684 29.29 8.88 -7.31
C VAL A 684 30.02 9.34 -8.59
N PRO A 685 31.01 10.27 -8.56
CA PRO A 685 31.73 10.67 -9.77
C PRO A 685 32.55 9.53 -10.38
N VAL A 686 33.00 8.57 -9.56
CA VAL A 686 33.70 7.35 -10.01
C VAL A 686 32.70 6.31 -10.53
N GLU A 687 31.54 6.14 -9.87
CA GLU A 687 30.45 5.26 -10.30
C GLU A 687 29.97 5.65 -11.72
N LEU A 688 29.49 6.87 -11.88
CA LEU A 688 28.97 7.38 -13.15
C LEU A 688 30.02 7.28 -14.28
N LYS A 689 31.27 7.67 -14.00
CA LYS A 689 32.37 7.61 -14.96
C LYS A 689 32.70 6.17 -15.37
N THR A 690 32.73 5.23 -14.43
CA THR A 690 33.06 3.82 -14.69
C THR A 690 31.97 3.16 -15.53
N ILE A 691 30.70 3.44 -15.21
CA ILE A 691 29.56 2.95 -15.98
C ILE A 691 29.67 3.42 -17.44
N VAL A 692 29.67 4.73 -17.70
CA VAL A 692 29.51 5.25 -19.08
C VAL A 692 30.73 5.11 -19.99
N ASN A 693 31.95 5.02 -19.42
CA ASN A 693 33.19 4.94 -20.20
C ASN A 693 33.79 3.54 -20.30
N ASN A 694 33.43 2.61 -19.40
CA ASN A 694 34.12 1.32 -19.29
C ASN A 694 33.20 0.09 -19.29
N LEU A 695 31.91 0.22 -18.96
CA LEU A 695 31.01 -0.91 -18.79
C LEU A 695 29.79 -0.88 -19.72
N TRP A 696 29.20 0.30 -19.97
CA TRP A 696 27.99 0.45 -20.78
C TRP A 696 27.97 1.79 -21.53
N PRO A 697 27.73 1.83 -22.85
CA PRO A 697 27.73 3.09 -23.60
C PRO A 697 26.61 4.03 -23.12
N GLY A 698 26.94 5.29 -22.82
CA GLY A 698 25.96 6.18 -22.19
C GLY A 698 26.31 7.65 -22.21
N GLN A 699 25.57 8.43 -21.42
CA GLN A 699 25.87 9.83 -21.09
C GLN A 699 25.67 10.03 -19.59
N SER A 700 26.54 10.82 -18.96
CA SER A 700 26.52 11.05 -17.53
C SER A 700 26.37 12.52 -17.14
N PHE A 701 25.65 12.78 -16.05
CA PHE A 701 25.43 14.13 -15.51
C PHE A 701 25.61 14.14 -13.99
N LEU A 702 26.50 14.99 -13.48
CA LEU A 702 26.87 15.07 -12.07
C LEU A 702 26.45 16.42 -11.47
N ASN A 703 26.07 16.43 -10.19
CA ASN A 703 25.80 17.63 -9.37
C ASN A 703 24.90 18.63 -10.12
N GLN A 704 25.39 19.79 -10.53
CA GLN A 704 24.62 20.82 -11.23
C GLN A 704 23.96 20.33 -12.55
N GLY A 705 24.44 19.23 -13.14
CA GLY A 705 23.80 18.58 -14.30
C GLY A 705 22.65 17.64 -13.94
N PHE A 706 22.46 17.29 -12.66
CA PHE A 706 21.45 16.35 -12.17
C PHE A 706 20.23 17.07 -11.58
N THR A 707 19.56 17.85 -12.44
CA THR A 707 18.31 18.56 -12.12
C THR A 707 17.06 17.80 -12.57
N LEU A 708 15.90 18.13 -12.03
CA LEU A 708 14.62 17.55 -12.46
C LEU A 708 14.31 17.83 -13.94
N GLU A 709 14.68 19.03 -14.41
CA GLU A 709 14.49 19.44 -15.80
C GLU A 709 15.38 18.62 -16.74
N ASN A 710 16.68 18.53 -16.46
CA ASN A 710 17.59 17.76 -17.31
C ASN A 710 17.25 16.27 -17.26
N LEU A 711 16.87 15.71 -16.11
CA LEU A 711 16.39 14.33 -16.01
C LEU A 711 15.23 14.07 -16.98
N LYS A 712 14.19 14.91 -16.97
CA LYS A 712 13.06 14.82 -17.92
C LYS A 712 13.50 14.98 -19.37
N GLN A 713 14.39 15.93 -19.66
CA GLN A 713 14.88 16.20 -21.01
C GLN A 713 15.68 15.01 -21.58
N GLN A 714 16.58 14.42 -20.79
CA GLN A 714 17.37 13.27 -21.24
C GLN A 714 16.54 11.98 -21.25
N SER A 715 15.71 11.72 -20.22
CA SER A 715 14.93 10.48 -20.11
C SER A 715 13.89 10.32 -21.20
N SER A 716 13.47 11.41 -21.87
CA SER A 716 12.56 11.37 -23.03
C SER A 716 13.18 10.76 -24.30
N LYS A 717 14.50 10.52 -24.33
CA LYS A 717 15.22 10.07 -25.53
C LYS A 717 15.29 8.54 -25.56
N GLU A 718 14.52 7.92 -26.47
CA GLU A 718 14.31 6.45 -26.59
C GLU A 718 15.58 5.57 -26.65
N LYS A 719 16.74 6.17 -26.96
CA LYS A 719 18.05 5.49 -26.89
C LYS A 719 18.41 5.00 -25.47
N PHE A 720 17.88 5.65 -24.43
CA PHE A 720 18.22 5.36 -23.03
C PHE A 720 17.27 4.35 -22.39
N LYS A 721 17.50 3.06 -22.61
CA LYS A 721 16.67 2.01 -21.98
C LYS A 721 17.06 1.71 -20.52
N ILE A 722 18.18 2.25 -20.06
CA ILE A 722 18.62 2.17 -18.66
C ILE A 722 18.77 3.59 -18.11
N ILE A 723 18.12 3.88 -16.98
CA ILE A 723 18.36 5.09 -16.20
C ILE A 723 19.00 4.68 -14.88
N HIS A 724 20.09 5.34 -14.52
CA HIS A 724 20.85 5.09 -13.29
C HIS A 724 20.96 6.39 -12.51
N LEU A 725 20.47 6.39 -11.27
CA LEU A 725 20.45 7.54 -10.36
C LEU A 725 21.34 7.23 -9.14
N ALA A 726 22.47 7.92 -9.07
CA ALA A 726 23.48 7.77 -8.02
C ALA A 726 23.38 8.92 -7.01
N THR A 727 22.49 8.75 -6.03
CA THR A 727 22.11 9.76 -5.03
C THR A 727 21.29 9.11 -3.92
N HIS A 728 21.10 9.82 -2.80
CA HIS A 728 20.19 9.39 -1.73
C HIS A 728 18.74 9.32 -2.19
N GLY A 729 18.07 8.20 -1.89
CA GLY A 729 16.62 8.06 -1.96
C GLY A 729 16.07 7.44 -0.68
N GLU A 730 14.98 8.00 -0.15
CA GLU A 730 14.38 7.60 1.11
C GLU A 730 12.92 7.17 0.92
N PHE A 731 12.59 5.95 1.36
CA PHE A 731 11.22 5.46 1.46
C PHE A 731 10.75 5.56 2.91
N HIS A 732 9.84 6.49 3.16
CA HIS A 732 9.30 6.81 4.49
C HIS A 732 7.84 6.33 4.63
N PRO A 733 7.36 6.11 5.87
CA PRO A 733 5.94 5.95 6.17
C PRO A 733 5.13 7.22 5.88
N GLY A 734 3.80 7.11 5.84
CA GLY A 734 2.89 8.22 5.58
C GLY A 734 2.76 8.57 4.10
N GLY A 735 2.82 7.57 3.21
CA GLY A 735 2.50 7.75 1.79
C GLY A 735 3.67 7.99 0.80
N ALA A 736 3.31 8.02 -0.49
CA ALA A 736 4.23 8.14 -1.63
C ALA A 736 4.69 9.59 -1.92
N ASP A 737 4.17 10.58 -1.22
CA ASP A 737 4.64 11.96 -1.20
C ASP A 737 5.73 12.19 -0.14
N ASN A 738 5.65 11.52 1.01
CA ASN A 738 6.74 11.51 1.99
C ASN A 738 8.02 10.87 1.45
N SER A 739 7.92 9.81 0.65
CA SER A 739 9.07 9.15 0.01
C SER A 739 9.67 9.95 -1.16
N TYR A 740 11.00 9.98 -1.32
CA TYR A 740 11.67 10.84 -2.32
C TYR A 740 13.04 10.35 -2.80
N ILE A 741 13.50 10.89 -3.94
CA ILE A 741 14.87 10.83 -4.46
C ILE A 741 15.46 12.24 -4.41
N GLN A 742 16.64 12.41 -3.82
CA GLN A 742 17.33 13.70 -3.77
C GLN A 742 18.02 13.98 -5.12
N LEU A 743 17.52 14.96 -5.87
CA LEU A 743 18.23 15.54 -7.01
C LEU A 743 19.15 16.66 -6.51
N TRP A 744 19.96 17.27 -7.38
CA TRP A 744 20.81 18.41 -7.00
C TRP A 744 19.99 19.65 -6.59
N ASP A 745 18.88 19.88 -7.28
CA ASP A 745 18.01 21.06 -7.16
C ASP A 745 16.78 20.85 -6.29
N THR A 746 16.27 19.61 -6.17
CA THR A 746 14.98 19.34 -5.53
C THR A 746 14.83 17.89 -5.02
N LYS A 747 13.81 17.64 -4.19
CA LYS A 747 13.39 16.30 -3.77
C LYS A 747 12.29 15.79 -4.72
N LEU A 748 12.64 14.90 -5.64
CA LEU A 748 11.68 14.21 -6.53
C LEU A 748 10.87 13.20 -5.72
N ARG A 749 9.58 13.46 -5.48
CA ARG A 749 8.72 12.58 -4.67
C ARG A 749 8.30 11.33 -5.44
N LEU A 750 8.05 10.22 -4.73
CA LEU A 750 7.68 8.93 -5.36
C LEU A 750 6.34 9.03 -6.12
N ASN A 751 5.39 9.85 -5.66
CA ASN A 751 4.15 10.15 -6.38
C ASN A 751 4.38 10.97 -7.68
N GLN A 752 5.51 11.67 -7.81
CA GLN A 752 5.89 12.43 -9.01
C GLN A 752 6.64 11.58 -10.05
N LEU A 753 7.18 10.40 -9.72
CA LEU A 753 8.02 9.62 -10.63
C LEU A 753 7.33 9.29 -11.98
N ARG A 754 6.02 8.96 -11.99
CA ARG A 754 5.27 8.74 -13.25
C ARG A 754 5.21 9.98 -14.16
N GLN A 755 5.46 11.18 -13.64
CA GLN A 755 5.53 12.41 -14.44
C GLN A 755 6.79 12.48 -15.33
N LEU A 756 7.82 11.66 -15.07
CA LEU A 756 8.96 11.50 -15.97
C LEU A 756 8.59 10.73 -17.27
N ARG A 757 7.42 10.06 -17.29
CA ARG A 757 6.88 9.30 -18.44
C ARG A 757 7.87 8.27 -19.02
N LEU A 758 8.64 7.59 -18.17
CA LEU A 758 9.68 6.63 -18.59
C LEU A 758 9.15 5.49 -19.47
N TYR A 759 7.86 5.13 -19.28
CA TYR A 759 7.14 4.17 -20.12
C TYR A 759 7.05 4.58 -21.60
N ASN A 760 6.92 5.87 -21.91
CA ASN A 760 6.92 6.36 -23.30
C ASN A 760 8.30 6.19 -23.95
N ALA A 761 9.37 6.44 -23.19
CA ALA A 761 10.75 6.34 -23.67
C ALA A 761 11.29 4.91 -23.69
N GLN A 762 10.45 3.90 -23.40
CA GLN A 762 10.80 2.47 -23.38
C GLN A 762 11.97 2.16 -22.42
N VAL A 763 11.97 2.79 -21.23
CA VAL A 763 12.95 2.51 -20.18
C VAL A 763 12.65 1.13 -19.56
N GLU A 764 13.56 0.20 -19.79
CA GLU A 764 13.45 -1.20 -19.35
C GLU A 764 13.98 -1.40 -17.92
N LEU A 765 14.91 -0.54 -17.47
CA LEU A 765 15.53 -0.62 -16.15
C LEU A 765 15.78 0.77 -15.54
N LEU A 766 15.27 1.00 -14.32
CA LEU A 766 15.73 2.04 -13.41
C LEU A 766 16.72 1.44 -12.39
N VAL A 767 17.81 2.13 -12.08
CA VAL A 767 18.74 1.78 -10.99
C VAL A 767 18.84 2.96 -10.04
N LEU A 768 18.65 2.73 -8.74
CA LEU A 768 18.91 3.70 -7.67
C LEU A 768 20.07 3.16 -6.83
N SER A 769 21.24 3.80 -6.85
CA SER A 769 22.43 3.21 -6.22
C SER A 769 22.51 3.40 -4.70
N ALA A 770 21.92 4.46 -4.14
CA ALA A 770 21.92 4.73 -2.69
C ALA A 770 20.51 4.99 -2.13
N CYS A 771 19.71 3.93 -1.99
CA CYS A 771 18.40 4.01 -1.31
C CYS A 771 18.42 3.47 0.12
N THR A 772 17.52 4.00 0.95
CA THR A 772 17.16 3.43 2.24
C THR A 772 15.64 3.32 2.37
N THR A 773 15.15 2.19 2.88
CA THR A 773 13.73 1.97 3.18
C THR A 773 13.55 1.93 4.69
N ALA A 774 12.41 2.43 5.21
CA ALA A 774 12.01 2.21 6.59
C ALA A 774 11.64 0.72 6.84
N VAL A 775 12.65 -0.14 6.89
CA VAL A 775 12.52 -1.60 7.06
C VAL A 775 11.60 -1.95 8.23
N GLY A 776 10.57 -2.74 7.95
CA GLY A 776 9.58 -3.19 8.93
C GLY A 776 8.32 -2.32 9.05
N ASP A 777 8.24 -1.23 8.30
CA ASP A 777 7.01 -0.45 8.08
C ASP A 777 6.26 -0.93 6.81
N GLU A 778 4.94 -1.11 6.90
CA GLU A 778 4.13 -1.68 5.81
C GLU A 778 3.85 -0.67 4.68
N GLU A 779 3.96 0.64 4.91
CA GLU A 779 3.75 1.67 3.89
C GLU A 779 5.02 1.98 3.10
N ALA A 780 6.17 2.08 3.77
CA ALA A 780 7.47 2.19 3.11
C ALA A 780 7.75 0.95 2.23
N GLU A 781 7.27 -0.23 2.64
CA GLU A 781 7.27 -1.45 1.82
C GLU A 781 6.46 -1.33 0.53
N LEU A 782 5.32 -0.62 0.53
CA LEU A 782 4.53 -0.35 -0.67
C LEU A 782 5.25 0.63 -1.61
N GLY A 783 5.94 1.62 -1.04
CA GLY A 783 6.80 2.53 -1.80
C GLY A 783 7.95 1.82 -2.51
N PHE A 784 8.63 0.93 -1.80
CA PHE A 784 9.73 0.12 -2.35
C PHE A 784 9.22 -0.91 -3.37
N ALA A 785 8.31 -1.81 -2.99
CA ALA A 785 7.86 -2.90 -3.85
C ALA A 785 7.09 -2.44 -5.10
N GLY A 786 6.48 -1.25 -5.05
CA GLY A 786 5.81 -0.61 -6.19
C GLY A 786 6.70 0.36 -6.99
N LEU A 787 8.00 0.47 -6.69
CA LEU A 787 8.91 1.44 -7.32
C LEU A 787 8.90 1.36 -8.85
N ALA A 788 8.98 0.16 -9.44
CA ALA A 788 8.95 -0.02 -10.90
C ALA A 788 7.63 0.52 -11.51
N VAL A 789 6.50 0.31 -10.83
CA VAL A 789 5.16 0.76 -11.23
C VAL A 789 5.02 2.29 -11.15
N GLN A 790 5.67 2.94 -10.16
CA GLN A 790 5.72 4.40 -10.06
C GLN A 790 6.79 5.06 -10.93
N ALA A 791 7.87 4.38 -11.29
CA ALA A 791 8.78 4.85 -12.32
C ALA A 791 8.15 4.70 -13.73
N GLY A 792 7.25 3.73 -13.91
CA GLY A 792 6.71 3.36 -15.23
C GLY A 792 7.74 2.59 -16.05
N VAL A 793 8.52 1.73 -15.40
CA VAL A 793 9.56 0.88 -16.00
C VAL A 793 9.24 -0.59 -15.70
N LYS A 794 9.76 -1.51 -16.49
CA LYS A 794 9.52 -2.95 -16.24
C LYS A 794 10.32 -3.47 -15.04
N SER A 795 11.48 -2.89 -14.78
CA SER A 795 12.43 -3.34 -13.76
C SER A 795 13.01 -2.15 -13.00
N ALA A 796 13.11 -2.24 -11.67
CA ALA A 796 13.84 -1.30 -10.85
C ALA A 796 14.82 -2.03 -9.92
N LEU A 797 16.08 -1.60 -9.89
CA LEU A 797 17.09 -2.07 -8.94
C LEU A 797 17.28 -1.00 -7.85
N ALA A 798 17.03 -1.36 -6.59
CA ALA A 798 17.16 -0.46 -5.45
C ALA A 798 17.61 -1.22 -4.18
N SER A 799 18.16 -0.48 -3.22
CA SER A 799 18.58 -1.00 -1.90
C SER A 799 17.51 -0.87 -0.82
N LEU A 800 17.39 -1.92 -0.02
CA LEU A 800 16.51 -2.04 1.15
C LEU A 800 16.95 -1.14 2.32
N TRP A 801 18.25 -0.90 2.45
CA TRP A 801 18.85 -0.06 3.50
C TRP A 801 20.08 0.67 2.96
N TYR A 802 20.49 1.74 3.63
CA TYR A 802 21.73 2.45 3.31
C TYR A 802 22.96 1.53 3.41
N VAL A 803 23.58 1.26 2.27
CA VAL A 803 24.89 0.60 2.16
C VAL A 803 25.98 1.68 2.08
N SER A 804 27.15 1.41 2.66
CA SER A 804 28.31 2.32 2.52
C SER A 804 28.66 2.56 1.05
N ASP A 805 28.91 3.83 0.70
CA ASP A 805 29.29 4.35 -0.63
C ASP A 805 30.29 3.45 -1.40
N THR A 806 31.35 2.97 -0.74
CA THR A 806 32.33 2.04 -1.34
C THR A 806 31.78 0.66 -1.72
N GLY A 807 30.80 0.16 -0.96
CA GLY A 807 30.14 -1.12 -1.21
C GLY A 807 29.12 -1.01 -2.35
N THR A 808 28.39 0.10 -2.42
CA THR A 808 27.54 0.46 -3.57
C THR A 808 28.36 0.53 -4.86
N LEU A 809 29.45 1.30 -4.86
CA LEU A 809 30.36 1.40 -6.03
C LEU A 809 30.87 0.01 -6.47
N ALA A 810 31.24 -0.85 -5.53
CA ALA A 810 31.68 -2.21 -5.80
C ALA A 810 30.59 -3.07 -6.47
N LEU A 811 29.38 -3.12 -5.88
CA LEU A 811 28.26 -3.90 -6.41
C LEU A 811 27.82 -3.38 -7.79
N MET A 812 27.67 -2.07 -7.96
CA MET A 812 27.19 -1.48 -9.21
C MET A 812 28.20 -1.63 -10.35
N THR A 813 29.50 -1.54 -10.03
CA THR A 813 30.58 -1.86 -10.97
C THR A 813 30.48 -3.30 -11.46
N GLU A 814 30.26 -4.28 -10.59
CA GLU A 814 30.06 -5.68 -11.00
C GLU A 814 28.70 -5.90 -11.68
N PHE A 815 27.63 -5.23 -11.26
CA PHE A 815 26.31 -5.35 -11.88
C PHE A 815 26.37 -4.97 -13.36
N TYR A 816 26.93 -3.80 -13.69
CA TYR A 816 27.08 -3.38 -15.09
C TYR A 816 28.07 -4.25 -15.86
N GLN A 817 29.17 -4.71 -15.22
CA GLN A 817 30.12 -5.63 -15.85
C GLN A 817 29.49 -7.00 -16.17
N ASN A 818 28.54 -7.48 -15.38
CA ASN A 818 27.84 -8.73 -15.66
C ASN A 818 26.66 -8.53 -16.63
N LEU A 819 25.96 -7.40 -16.53
CA LEU A 819 24.85 -7.05 -17.44
C LEU A 819 25.36 -6.87 -18.89
N SER A 820 26.54 -6.29 -19.09
CA SER A 820 27.16 -6.15 -20.42
C SER A 820 27.45 -7.49 -21.09
N ASN A 821 27.67 -8.53 -20.28
CA ASN A 821 28.05 -9.87 -20.74
C ASN A 821 26.83 -10.81 -20.84
N ARG A 822 25.81 -10.59 -20.00
CA ARG A 822 24.57 -11.38 -19.92
C ARG A 822 23.41 -10.43 -19.58
N PRO A 823 22.58 -9.99 -20.56
CA PRO A 823 21.63 -8.90 -20.38
C PRO A 823 20.39 -9.22 -19.52
N ILE A 824 20.37 -10.36 -18.81
CA ILE A 824 19.28 -10.77 -17.92
C ILE A 824 19.51 -10.11 -16.54
N LYS A 825 18.63 -9.17 -16.19
CA LYS A 825 18.84 -8.20 -15.12
C LYS A 825 19.11 -8.84 -13.75
N ALA A 826 18.28 -9.79 -13.31
CA ALA A 826 18.47 -10.49 -12.04
C ALA A 826 19.66 -11.46 -12.05
N GLN A 827 20.06 -11.97 -13.23
CA GLN A 827 21.28 -12.79 -13.32
C GLN A 827 22.54 -11.93 -13.15
N ALA A 828 22.57 -10.72 -13.73
CA ALA A 828 23.65 -9.77 -13.53
C ALA A 828 23.79 -9.35 -12.06
N LEU A 829 22.67 -9.05 -11.39
CA LEU A 829 22.64 -8.78 -9.94
C LEU A 829 23.19 -9.97 -9.14
N ARG A 830 22.71 -11.19 -9.42
CA ARG A 830 23.20 -12.41 -8.77
C ARG A 830 24.71 -12.59 -8.93
N GLN A 831 25.29 -12.35 -10.12
CA GLN A 831 26.74 -12.49 -10.29
C GLN A 831 27.52 -11.45 -9.48
N ALA A 832 27.06 -10.20 -9.41
CA ALA A 832 27.67 -9.18 -8.58
C ALA A 832 27.61 -9.54 -7.07
N GLN A 833 26.46 -10.05 -6.61
CA GLN A 833 26.29 -10.53 -5.25
C GLN A 833 27.21 -11.72 -4.91
N LEU A 834 27.38 -12.67 -5.85
CA LEU A 834 28.28 -13.82 -5.68
C LEU A 834 29.76 -13.42 -5.65
N ALA A 835 30.17 -12.48 -6.49
CA ALA A 835 31.55 -11.99 -6.52
C ALA A 835 31.92 -11.27 -5.22
N MET A 836 30.98 -10.55 -4.60
CA MET A 836 31.16 -9.95 -3.27
C MET A 836 31.17 -11.00 -2.17
N LEU A 837 30.17 -11.89 -2.10
CA LEU A 837 30.07 -12.99 -1.13
C LEU A 837 31.35 -13.83 -1.04
N ARG A 838 31.96 -14.15 -2.19
CA ARG A 838 33.18 -14.98 -2.28
C ARG A 838 34.47 -14.21 -2.02
N GLY A 839 34.41 -12.91 -1.75
CA GLY A 839 35.59 -12.04 -1.61
C GLY A 839 36.36 -11.84 -2.92
N GLU A 840 35.78 -12.16 -4.09
CA GLU A 840 36.36 -11.84 -5.41
C GLU A 840 36.38 -10.32 -5.65
N VAL A 841 35.51 -9.58 -4.93
CA VAL A 841 35.47 -8.12 -4.86
C VAL A 841 35.76 -7.67 -3.43
N HIS A 842 36.80 -6.86 -3.24
CA HIS A 842 37.21 -6.37 -1.91
C HIS A 842 37.98 -5.05 -2.02
N LEU A 843 38.01 -4.27 -0.94
CA LEU A 843 38.84 -3.06 -0.88
C LEU A 843 40.25 -3.45 -0.47
N GLN A 844 41.26 -2.85 -1.11
CA GLN A 844 42.65 -2.91 -0.69
C GLN A 844 43.44 -1.72 -1.29
N ASP A 845 44.34 -1.14 -0.50
CA ASP A 845 45.34 -0.14 -0.93
C ASP A 845 44.73 1.02 -1.76
N GLY A 846 43.60 1.56 -1.29
CA GLY A 846 42.88 2.67 -1.94
C GLY A 846 42.10 2.29 -3.21
N HIS A 847 41.96 1.00 -3.51
CA HIS A 847 41.27 0.49 -4.70
C HIS A 847 40.18 -0.53 -4.32
N ILE A 848 39.17 -0.66 -5.17
CA ILE A 848 38.34 -1.87 -5.24
C ILE A 848 39.09 -2.84 -6.17
N LEU A 849 39.48 -3.99 -5.62
CA LEU A 849 40.00 -5.11 -6.38
C LEU A 849 38.84 -5.96 -6.87
N ARG A 850 38.97 -6.48 -8.09
CA ARG A 850 37.98 -7.30 -8.80
C ARG A 850 38.69 -8.41 -9.55
N ASN A 851 37.97 -9.50 -9.80
CA ASN A 851 38.53 -10.68 -10.43
C ASN A 851 39.14 -10.36 -11.81
N GLY A 852 40.35 -10.88 -12.09
CA GLY A 852 41.11 -10.58 -13.32
C GLY A 852 41.89 -9.25 -13.32
N ASN A 853 42.48 -8.85 -12.18
CA ASN A 853 43.37 -7.68 -12.03
C ASN A 853 42.75 -6.32 -12.43
N LYS A 854 41.42 -6.18 -12.35
CA LYS A 854 40.69 -4.95 -12.69
C LYS A 854 40.56 -3.99 -11.50
N HIS A 855 41.66 -3.32 -11.17
CA HIS A 855 41.69 -2.25 -10.17
C HIS A 855 40.72 -1.11 -10.53
N LEU A 856 39.93 -0.64 -9.56
CA LEU A 856 39.16 0.60 -9.65
C LEU A 856 39.59 1.53 -8.49
N PRO A 857 40.22 2.69 -8.75
CA PRO A 857 40.66 3.58 -7.67
C PRO A 857 39.48 4.21 -6.94
N LEU A 858 39.61 4.33 -5.62
CA LEU A 858 38.65 5.06 -4.78
C LEU A 858 38.98 6.57 -4.74
N PRO A 859 37.97 7.43 -4.47
CA PRO A 859 38.18 8.80 -4.02
C PRO A 859 39.10 8.88 -2.79
N GLN A 860 39.83 9.98 -2.61
CA GLN A 860 40.83 10.15 -1.53
C GLN A 860 40.20 10.09 -0.12
N GLU A 861 38.92 10.40 -0.03
CA GLU A 861 38.06 10.35 1.16
C GLU A 861 37.81 8.90 1.57
N LEU A 862 37.58 8.03 0.59
CA LEU A 862 37.20 6.62 0.76
C LEU A 862 38.40 5.67 0.75
N ALA A 863 39.51 6.06 0.11
CA ALA A 863 40.77 5.31 0.03
C ALA A 863 41.46 5.08 1.39
N ARG A 864 40.92 5.63 2.49
CA ARG A 864 41.49 5.55 3.84
C ARG A 864 41.19 4.21 4.51
N GLY A 865 42.18 3.32 4.52
CA GLY A 865 42.17 2.08 5.30
C GLY A 865 43.02 0.98 4.68
N GLY A 866 43.26 -0.08 5.44
CA GLY A 866 43.78 -1.35 4.91
C GLY A 866 42.70 -2.14 4.16
N ARG A 867 42.99 -3.41 3.88
CA ARG A 867 42.04 -4.35 3.26
C ARG A 867 40.71 -4.36 4.01
N ARG A 868 39.58 -4.18 3.31
CA ARG A 868 38.23 -4.41 3.85
C ARG A 868 37.52 -5.48 3.03
N ASP A 869 36.93 -6.44 3.72
CA ASP A 869 36.11 -7.48 3.09
C ASP A 869 34.70 -6.95 2.81
N LEU A 870 34.08 -7.44 1.74
CA LEU A 870 32.70 -7.15 1.32
C LEU A 870 31.82 -8.41 1.29
N SER A 871 32.33 -9.55 1.76
CA SER A 871 31.62 -10.84 1.83
C SER A 871 30.36 -10.83 2.69
N HIS A 872 30.26 -9.96 3.69
CA HIS A 872 29.13 -9.91 4.61
C HIS A 872 27.82 -9.46 3.91
N PRO A 873 26.66 -10.11 4.15
CA PRO A 873 25.39 -9.82 3.47
C PRO A 873 24.92 -8.36 3.50
N TYR A 874 25.35 -7.57 4.49
CA TYR A 874 25.10 -6.12 4.56
C TYR A 874 25.37 -5.39 3.24
N TYR A 875 26.44 -5.77 2.52
CA TYR A 875 26.89 -5.07 1.31
C TYR A 875 26.14 -5.52 0.05
N TRP A 876 25.85 -6.81 -0.09
CA TRP A 876 25.33 -7.39 -1.34
C TRP A 876 23.84 -7.79 -1.27
N ALA A 877 23.34 -8.23 -0.11
CA ALA A 877 21.94 -8.64 0.06
C ALA A 877 20.97 -7.46 0.21
N ALA A 878 21.48 -6.24 0.32
CA ALA A 878 20.70 -5.01 0.39
C ALA A 878 19.90 -4.74 -0.90
N PHE A 879 20.44 -5.13 -2.05
CA PHE A 879 19.87 -4.76 -3.35
C PHE A 879 18.96 -5.85 -3.90
N THR A 880 17.78 -5.43 -4.39
CA THR A 880 16.76 -6.33 -4.95
C THR A 880 16.26 -5.83 -6.30
N MET A 881 15.93 -6.78 -7.19
CA MET A 881 15.32 -6.50 -8.50
C MET A 881 13.81 -6.50 -8.37
N ILE A 882 13.17 -5.37 -8.65
CA ILE A 882 11.74 -5.10 -8.47
C ILE A 882 11.07 -5.07 -9.84
N GLY A 883 9.92 -5.73 -10.01
CA GLY A 883 9.26 -5.91 -11.30
C GLY A 883 9.81 -7.11 -12.07
N SER A 884 9.84 -7.01 -13.40
CA SER A 884 10.35 -8.08 -14.27
C SER A 884 11.86 -8.31 -14.04
N PRO A 885 12.32 -9.52 -13.70
CA PRO A 885 13.73 -9.79 -13.42
C PRO A 885 14.56 -10.15 -14.67
N TRP A 886 13.93 -10.21 -15.85
CA TRP A 886 14.57 -10.53 -17.14
C TRP A 886 14.65 -9.30 -18.05
#